data_AF-A0A6P7E4I5-F1
#
_entry.id   AF-A0A6P7E4I5-F1
#
_cell.length_a   1.000
_cell.length_b   1.000
_cell.length_c   1.000
_cell.angle_alpha   90.00
_cell.angle_beta   90.00
_cell.angle_gamma   90.00
#
_symmetry.space_group_name_H-M   'P 1'
#
loop_
_entity.id
_entity.type
_entity.pdbx_description
1 polymer ?
#
loop_
_entity_poly.entity_id
_entity_poly.type
_entity_poly.pdbx_seq_one_letter_code
_entity_poly.pdbx_strand_id
1 'polypeptide(L)'
;MELWRQCTHWLIQCRVLPPSHRVTWDGAQVCELAQALRDGVLLCQLLNNLLPHAINLREVNLRPQMSQFLCLKNIRTFLSTCYEKFGLKRSELFEAFDLFDVQDFGKVIYTLSALSWTPIAQNKGIMPFPTEESVGDEDIYSGLSDQIDDTVEEDEDLYDCVENEEAEGDEVYEDLMRSEPVPMPPKMTEYDKRCCCLREIQQTEEKYTDTLGSIQQHFMKPLQRFLNHQDIEIIFINIEDLLHVHIHFLKEMKEALANPSAATLYQVFIKYKERFLIYGRYCSQVESASKHLDRVATAREDVQMKLEECSQRANNGRFTLRDLLMVPMQRVLKYHLLLQELVKHTQDAMEKDNLRLALDAMRDLAQCVNEVKRDNETLRQITNFQLSIENLDQSLAHYGRPKIDGELKITSVERRSKMDRYAFLLDKALLICKRRGDSYDLKDFVNLHSFQIRDDSSGERDNKKWTHMFLLIEDQGAQGYELFFKTRELKKKWMEQFEMAISNIYPENATANGHDFQMFSFEDTASCKACQMLLRGTFYQGYRCQRCRAPAHKECLGRVPPCGRHGQDYSGTMKKDKPHRRAQDKKRNELGLPKMEVCQEYYGLPPPPGAIGPFLRLSLGDIVELTKAEAEQNWWEGRNTSTNEVGWFPCNRVKPYVHGPPQDLSVHLWYAGPMERAGAESILTNRSDGTFLVRQRVKDAAEFAISIKYNVEVKHIKIMTAEGLYRITEKKAFRGLTELVEFYQQNSLKDCFKSLDTTLQFPFKEPERRAISKPPAGSTKYFGTAKARYDFCARDRSELSLKEGDIIKILNKKGQQGWWRGEIYGRVGWFPSNYVEEDYSEYC
;
A
#
# COMPACT_ATOMS: atom_id res chain seq x y z
N MET A 1 -32.52 18.32 44.27
CA MET A 1 -31.78 18.61 43.01
C MET A 1 -32.45 17.86 41.88
N GLU A 2 -32.63 18.47 40.70
CA GLU A 2 -33.21 17.77 39.53
C GLU A 2 -32.43 16.50 39.18
N LEU A 3 -33.13 15.46 38.71
CA LEU A 3 -32.53 14.13 38.53
C LEU A 3 -31.37 14.14 37.52
N TRP A 4 -31.50 14.88 36.41
CA TRP A 4 -30.45 15.00 35.39
C TRP A 4 -29.20 15.73 35.92
N ARG A 5 -29.35 16.66 36.87
CA ARG A 5 -28.20 17.30 37.55
C ARG A 5 -27.50 16.34 38.49
N GLN A 6 -28.23 15.48 39.20
CA GLN A 6 -27.63 14.40 39.99
C GLN A 6 -26.86 13.41 39.08
N CYS A 7 -27.44 13.06 37.93
CA CYS A 7 -26.77 12.25 36.92
C CYS A 7 -25.46 12.92 36.44
N THR A 8 -25.49 14.22 36.15
CA THR A 8 -24.30 14.99 35.75
C THR A 8 -23.20 14.93 36.80
N HIS A 9 -23.54 15.13 38.09
CA HIS A 9 -22.57 15.02 39.19
C HIS A 9 -21.98 13.61 39.29
N TRP A 10 -22.81 12.57 39.13
CA TRP A 10 -22.35 11.18 39.12
C TRP A 10 -21.37 10.91 37.96
N LEU A 11 -21.66 11.41 36.75
CA LEU A 11 -20.77 11.29 35.59
C LEU A 11 -19.41 11.98 35.82
N ILE A 12 -19.38 13.12 36.52
CA ILE A 12 -18.13 13.78 36.91
C ILE A 12 -17.35 12.92 37.92
N GLN A 13 -18.03 12.35 38.93
CA GLN A 13 -17.39 11.45 39.90
C GLN A 13 -16.82 10.19 39.23
N CYS A 14 -17.50 9.69 38.20
CA CYS A 14 -17.03 8.61 37.34
C CYS A 14 -15.91 9.02 36.38
N ARG A 15 -15.44 10.28 36.39
CA ARG A 15 -14.42 10.84 35.49
C ARG A 15 -14.79 10.74 34.00
N VAL A 16 -16.07 10.97 33.69
CA VAL A 16 -16.59 10.94 32.31
C VAL A 16 -16.75 12.34 31.74
N LEU A 17 -17.24 13.28 32.55
CA LEU A 17 -17.38 14.68 32.19
C LEU A 17 -16.32 15.54 32.92
N PRO A 18 -15.65 16.48 32.23
CA PRO A 18 -14.78 17.45 32.87
C PRO A 18 -15.57 18.29 33.89
N PRO A 19 -15.03 18.57 35.10
CA PRO A 19 -15.70 19.43 36.07
C PRO A 19 -15.98 20.86 35.56
N SER A 20 -15.16 21.32 34.61
CA SER A 20 -15.26 22.65 33.97
C SER A 20 -16.25 22.72 32.81
N HIS A 21 -16.84 21.60 32.38
CA HIS A 21 -17.70 21.54 31.21
C HIS A 21 -19.01 22.31 31.41
N ARG A 22 -19.58 22.91 30.34
CA ARG A 22 -20.78 23.77 30.40
C ARG A 22 -22.00 23.15 31.10
N VAL A 23 -22.17 21.84 30.98
CA VAL A 23 -23.24 21.06 31.65
C VAL A 23 -23.22 21.17 33.18
N THR A 24 -22.12 21.61 33.77
CA THR A 24 -21.97 21.79 35.23
C THR A 24 -22.35 23.19 35.69
N TRP A 25 -22.60 24.13 34.78
CA TRP A 25 -22.92 25.52 35.12
C TRP A 25 -24.33 25.64 35.75
N ASP A 26 -24.52 26.64 36.60
CA ASP A 26 -25.81 26.86 37.27
C ASP A 26 -26.96 27.10 36.28
N GLY A 27 -26.68 27.74 35.14
CA GLY A 27 -27.64 28.01 34.07
C GLY A 27 -27.83 26.89 33.04
N ALA A 28 -27.13 25.75 33.20
CA ALA A 28 -27.16 24.65 32.23
C ALA A 28 -28.57 24.05 32.09
N GLN A 29 -28.91 23.69 30.86
CA GLN A 29 -30.15 23.01 30.53
C GLN A 29 -29.92 21.50 30.30
N VAL A 30 -30.97 20.70 30.51
CA VAL A 30 -30.93 19.24 30.27
C VAL A 30 -30.55 18.88 28.83
N CYS A 31 -30.81 19.77 27.85
CA CYS A 31 -30.41 19.58 26.47
C CYS A 31 -28.89 19.49 26.29
N GLU A 32 -28.10 20.22 27.09
CA GLU A 32 -26.64 20.18 27.03
C GLU A 32 -26.11 18.82 27.49
N LEU A 33 -26.73 18.21 28.51
CA LEU A 33 -26.41 16.84 28.92
C LEU A 33 -26.80 15.83 27.84
N ALA A 34 -27.97 16.00 27.22
CA ALA A 34 -28.40 15.15 26.13
C ALA A 34 -27.44 15.23 24.93
N GLN A 35 -26.99 16.43 24.56
CA GLN A 35 -26.00 16.67 23.51
C GLN A 35 -24.66 16.00 23.85
N ALA A 36 -24.16 16.14 25.09
CA ALA A 36 -22.90 15.54 25.54
C ALA A 36 -22.91 14.00 25.49
N LEU A 37 -24.07 13.36 25.71
CA LEU A 37 -24.20 11.89 25.70
C LEU A 37 -24.65 11.32 24.34
N ARG A 38 -25.10 12.18 23.41
CA ARG A 38 -25.85 11.81 22.19
C ARG A 38 -25.12 10.84 21.27
N ASP A 39 -23.80 10.87 21.28
CA ASP A 39 -22.96 10.06 20.39
C ASP A 39 -22.54 8.70 20.97
N GLY A 40 -22.87 8.46 22.24
CA GLY A 40 -22.56 7.24 22.97
C GLY A 40 -21.10 7.08 23.39
N VAL A 41 -20.18 7.99 23.04
CA VAL A 41 -18.74 7.85 23.34
C VAL A 41 -18.50 7.91 24.85
N LEU A 42 -19.03 8.95 25.50
CA LEU A 42 -18.94 9.12 26.95
C LEU A 42 -19.63 8.00 27.73
N LEU A 43 -20.72 7.45 27.19
CA LEU A 43 -21.40 6.30 27.76
C LEU A 43 -20.54 5.03 27.70
N CYS A 44 -19.83 4.81 26.59
CA CYS A 44 -18.88 3.70 26.51
C CYS A 44 -17.70 3.89 27.46
N GLN A 45 -17.17 5.12 27.58
CA GLN A 45 -16.09 5.44 28.51
C GLN A 45 -16.50 5.22 29.97
N LEU A 46 -17.73 5.61 30.33
CA LEU A 46 -18.30 5.38 31.66
C LEU A 46 -18.18 3.91 32.07
N LEU A 47 -18.55 2.97 31.20
CA LEU A 47 -18.48 1.55 31.52
C LEU A 47 -17.04 1.08 31.76
N ASN A 48 -16.06 1.61 31.03
CA ASN A 48 -14.65 1.29 31.24
C ASN A 48 -14.10 1.87 32.55
N ASN A 49 -14.52 3.08 32.93
CA ASN A 49 -14.12 3.68 34.20
C ASN A 49 -14.67 2.87 35.41
N LEU A 50 -15.88 2.34 35.27
CA LEU A 50 -16.52 1.50 36.30
C LEU A 50 -15.96 0.08 36.32
N LEU A 51 -15.78 -0.55 35.16
CA LEU A 51 -15.23 -1.89 35.00
C LEU A 51 -14.14 -1.87 33.92
N PRO A 52 -12.86 -2.03 34.29
CA PRO A 52 -11.76 -2.03 33.33
C PRO A 52 -11.99 -3.03 32.19
N HIS A 53 -11.78 -2.60 30.96
CA HIS A 53 -11.99 -3.39 29.74
C HIS A 53 -13.43 -3.94 29.57
N ALA A 54 -14.43 -3.25 30.12
CA ALA A 54 -15.84 -3.54 29.85
C ALA A 54 -16.16 -3.42 28.35
N ILE A 55 -15.66 -2.37 27.71
CA ILE A 55 -15.76 -2.14 26.27
C ILE A 55 -14.36 -2.03 25.71
N ASN A 56 -14.09 -2.71 24.61
CA ASN A 56 -12.90 -2.43 23.82
C ASN A 56 -13.08 -1.07 23.12
N LEU A 57 -12.44 -0.01 23.61
CA LEU A 57 -12.56 1.33 23.01
C LEU A 57 -12.20 1.33 21.51
N ARG A 58 -11.40 0.37 21.04
CA ARG A 58 -11.08 0.15 19.61
C ARG A 58 -12.26 -0.30 18.74
N GLU A 59 -13.43 -0.54 19.33
CA GLU A 59 -14.69 -0.86 18.64
C GLU A 59 -15.71 0.28 18.71
N VAL A 60 -15.40 1.29 19.54
CA VAL A 60 -16.16 2.53 19.69
C VAL A 60 -15.61 3.55 18.71
N ASN A 61 -16.48 4.27 18.00
CA ASN A 61 -16.05 5.37 17.16
C ASN A 61 -15.89 6.59 18.04
N LEU A 62 -14.66 6.91 18.45
CA LEU A 62 -14.36 7.98 19.41
C LEU A 62 -14.70 9.38 18.89
N ARG A 63 -14.69 9.56 17.56
CA ARG A 63 -15.12 10.80 16.90
C ARG A 63 -16.09 10.45 15.77
N PRO A 64 -17.39 10.25 16.06
CA PRO A 64 -18.36 9.85 15.05
C PRO A 64 -18.69 10.97 14.05
N GLN A 65 -18.15 12.19 14.22
CA GLN A 65 -18.11 13.28 13.23
C GLN A 65 -19.39 13.42 12.40
N MET A 66 -20.52 13.63 13.07
CA MET A 66 -21.83 13.87 12.42
C MET A 66 -22.48 12.64 11.75
N SER A 67 -21.96 11.43 11.96
CA SER A 67 -22.59 10.20 11.47
C SER A 67 -23.63 9.66 12.45
N GLN A 68 -24.91 9.75 12.08
CA GLN A 68 -25.99 9.12 12.86
C GLN A 68 -25.76 7.60 12.99
N PHE A 69 -25.28 6.95 11.93
CA PHE A 69 -24.98 5.53 11.94
C PHE A 69 -23.94 5.14 13.00
N LEU A 70 -22.84 5.89 13.12
CA LEU A 70 -21.79 5.60 14.09
C LEU A 70 -22.23 5.88 15.54
N CYS A 71 -22.98 6.97 15.77
CA CYS A 71 -23.55 7.26 17.08
C CYS A 71 -24.47 6.12 17.56
N LEU A 72 -25.38 5.66 16.71
CA LEU A 72 -26.29 4.56 17.04
C LEU A 72 -25.52 3.26 17.33
N LYS A 73 -24.43 2.99 16.60
CA LYS A 73 -23.55 1.84 16.89
C LYS A 73 -22.95 1.94 18.30
N ASN A 74 -22.37 3.08 18.66
CA ASN A 74 -21.78 3.29 19.99
C ASN A 74 -22.83 3.12 21.11
N ILE A 75 -24.01 3.74 20.96
CA ILE A 75 -25.12 3.62 21.93
C ILE A 75 -25.54 2.16 22.11
N ARG A 76 -25.66 1.39 21.03
CA ARG A 76 -26.01 -0.03 21.10
C ARG A 76 -24.91 -0.87 21.78
N THR A 77 -23.64 -0.57 21.53
CA THR A 77 -22.52 -1.20 22.24
C THR A 77 -22.59 -0.95 23.74
N PHE A 78 -22.90 0.28 24.16
CA PHE A 78 -23.16 0.60 25.56
C PHE A 78 -24.32 -0.24 26.13
N LEU A 79 -25.47 -0.26 25.46
CA LEU A 79 -26.66 -0.98 25.92
C LEU A 79 -26.43 -2.50 26.04
N SER A 80 -25.78 -3.12 25.05
CA SER A 80 -25.40 -4.54 25.09
C SER A 80 -24.44 -4.84 26.24
N THR A 81 -23.45 -3.98 26.47
CA THR A 81 -22.49 -4.18 27.57
C THR A 81 -23.15 -4.01 28.95
N CYS A 82 -24.07 -3.06 29.09
CA CYS A 82 -24.89 -2.89 30.28
C CYS A 82 -25.69 -4.17 30.62
N TYR A 83 -26.28 -4.81 29.62
CA TYR A 83 -26.98 -6.07 29.78
C TYR A 83 -26.03 -7.23 30.14
N GLU A 84 -24.94 -7.39 29.37
CA GLU A 84 -24.06 -8.56 29.44
C GLU A 84 -23.09 -8.55 30.63
N LYS A 85 -22.47 -7.39 30.92
CA LYS A 85 -21.41 -7.26 31.94
C LYS A 85 -21.87 -6.61 33.24
N PHE A 86 -22.86 -5.73 33.18
CA PHE A 86 -23.39 -5.03 34.37
C PHE A 86 -24.69 -5.64 34.90
N GLY A 87 -25.28 -6.59 34.19
CA GLY A 87 -26.44 -7.37 34.65
C GLY A 87 -27.75 -6.58 34.71
N LEU A 88 -27.85 -5.46 33.97
CA LEU A 88 -29.08 -4.68 33.86
C LEU A 88 -30.15 -5.48 33.11
N LYS A 89 -31.41 -5.35 33.53
CA LYS A 89 -32.55 -5.98 32.86
C LYS A 89 -32.95 -5.18 31.62
N ARG A 90 -33.57 -5.83 30.63
CA ARG A 90 -34.10 -5.13 29.45
C ARG A 90 -35.10 -4.03 29.78
N SER A 91 -35.86 -4.16 30.87
CA SER A 91 -36.78 -3.12 31.35
C SER A 91 -36.07 -1.88 31.90
N GLU A 92 -34.80 -2.01 32.27
CA GLU A 92 -33.97 -0.93 32.83
C GLU A 92 -33.15 -0.22 31.75
N LEU A 93 -33.20 -0.71 30.50
CA LEU A 93 -32.46 -0.18 29.36
C LEU A 93 -33.37 0.68 28.48
N PHE A 94 -32.81 1.77 27.98
CA PHE A 94 -33.40 2.59 26.93
C PHE A 94 -33.15 1.98 25.53
N GLU A 95 -33.94 2.37 24.54
CA GLU A 95 -33.75 2.05 23.13
C GLU A 95 -32.85 3.10 22.47
N ALA A 96 -32.03 2.75 21.47
CA ALA A 96 -31.01 3.67 20.96
C ALA A 96 -31.53 5.07 20.53
N PHE A 97 -32.76 5.16 20.02
CA PHE A 97 -33.40 6.42 19.62
C PHE A 97 -33.95 7.24 20.80
N ASP A 98 -34.17 6.63 21.97
CA ASP A 98 -34.55 7.32 23.21
C ASP A 98 -33.47 8.35 23.60
N LEU A 99 -32.20 8.07 23.27
CA LEU A 99 -31.08 8.99 23.41
C LEU A 99 -30.81 9.79 22.14
N PHE A 100 -30.59 9.13 21.00
CA PHE A 100 -30.08 9.81 19.81
C PHE A 100 -31.02 10.89 19.27
N ASP A 101 -32.31 10.58 19.20
CA ASP A 101 -33.38 11.52 18.79
C ASP A 101 -34.11 12.13 19.98
N VAL A 102 -33.61 11.86 21.20
CA VAL A 102 -34.20 12.25 22.48
C VAL A 102 -35.70 11.93 22.56
N GLN A 103 -36.10 10.73 22.11
CA GLN A 103 -37.51 10.28 22.16
C GLN A 103 -37.99 10.08 23.60
N ASP A 104 -37.10 9.64 24.49
CA ASP A 104 -37.38 9.45 25.93
C ASP A 104 -36.07 9.59 26.73
N PHE A 105 -35.65 10.84 26.94
CA PHE A 105 -34.43 11.11 27.70
C PHE A 105 -34.56 10.77 29.19
N GLY A 106 -35.78 10.79 29.73
CA GLY A 106 -36.05 10.36 31.11
C GLY A 106 -35.62 8.90 31.33
N LYS A 107 -35.92 8.02 30.36
CA LYS A 107 -35.50 6.63 30.39
C LYS A 107 -33.98 6.45 30.31
N VAL A 108 -33.26 7.32 29.58
CA VAL A 108 -31.78 7.35 29.58
C VAL A 108 -31.24 7.64 30.98
N ILE A 109 -31.78 8.66 31.64
CA ILE A 109 -31.41 9.02 33.02
C ILE A 109 -31.74 7.87 33.98
N TYR A 110 -32.89 7.21 33.79
CA TYR A 110 -33.27 6.03 34.57
C TYR A 110 -32.27 4.87 34.41
N THR A 111 -31.83 4.57 33.19
CA THR A 111 -30.79 3.56 32.94
C THR A 111 -29.48 3.91 33.64
N LEU A 112 -29.04 5.17 33.60
CA LEU A 112 -27.84 5.62 34.29
C LEU A 112 -27.99 5.57 35.82
N SER A 113 -29.18 5.88 36.32
CA SER A 113 -29.53 5.68 37.73
C SER A 113 -29.39 4.20 38.10
N ALA A 114 -30.04 3.30 37.37
CA ALA A 114 -29.94 1.85 37.60
C ALA A 114 -28.49 1.35 37.56
N LEU A 115 -27.68 1.84 36.61
CA LEU A 115 -26.25 1.56 36.51
C LEU A 115 -25.47 2.03 37.75
N SER A 116 -25.79 3.22 38.28
CA SER A 116 -25.17 3.74 39.50
C SER A 116 -25.41 2.88 40.74
N TRP A 117 -26.57 2.22 40.80
CA TRP A 117 -26.95 1.29 41.88
C TRP A 117 -26.39 -0.13 41.71
N THR A 118 -25.65 -0.42 40.63
CA THR A 118 -25.02 -1.72 40.48
C THR A 118 -23.92 -1.92 41.53
N PRO A 119 -23.70 -3.16 42.02
CA PRO A 119 -22.60 -3.44 42.94
C PRO A 119 -21.24 -3.06 42.37
N ILE A 120 -21.06 -3.17 41.04
CA ILE A 120 -19.83 -2.81 40.34
C ILE A 120 -19.51 -1.33 40.55
N ALA A 121 -20.50 -0.45 40.36
CA ALA A 121 -20.34 0.99 40.54
C ALA A 121 -20.15 1.37 42.03
N GLN A 122 -20.94 0.79 42.93
CA GLN A 122 -20.87 1.09 44.36
C GLN A 122 -19.54 0.66 44.99
N ASN A 123 -18.96 -0.46 44.54
CA ASN A 123 -17.66 -0.95 45.02
C ASN A 123 -16.49 -0.02 44.67
N LYS A 124 -16.66 0.91 43.71
CA LYS A 124 -15.66 1.96 43.42
C LYS A 124 -15.71 3.13 44.42
N GLY A 125 -16.62 3.10 45.39
CA GLY A 125 -16.82 4.18 46.36
C GLY A 125 -17.55 5.40 45.78
N ILE A 126 -18.21 5.23 44.63
CA ILE A 126 -18.98 6.29 43.97
C ILE A 126 -20.41 6.24 44.49
N MET A 127 -20.93 7.39 44.93
CA MET A 127 -22.28 7.46 45.49
C MET A 127 -23.34 7.32 44.38
N PRO A 128 -24.33 6.43 44.51
CA PRO A 128 -25.41 6.29 43.52
C PRO A 128 -26.39 7.46 43.57
N PHE A 129 -27.21 7.59 42.54
CA PHE A 129 -28.30 8.57 42.46
C PHE A 129 -29.62 7.88 42.04
N PRO A 130 -30.81 8.42 42.41
CA PRO A 130 -31.03 9.61 43.21
C PRO A 130 -30.76 9.41 44.71
N THR A 131 -30.33 10.47 45.39
CA THR A 131 -30.45 10.57 46.86
C THR A 131 -31.88 11.00 47.22
N GLU A 132 -32.35 10.74 48.45
CA GLU A 132 -33.78 10.77 48.90
C GLU A 132 -34.60 12.04 48.56
N GLU A 133 -34.00 13.10 48.00
CA GLU A 133 -34.62 14.37 47.58
C GLU A 133 -34.48 14.64 46.07
N SER A 134 -35.21 13.88 45.24
CA SER A 134 -35.37 14.19 43.80
C SER A 134 -36.71 14.86 43.52
N VAL A 135 -36.68 15.96 42.78
CA VAL A 135 -37.88 16.60 42.23
C VAL A 135 -38.10 15.95 40.86
N GLY A 136 -39.13 15.11 40.75
CA GLY A 136 -39.52 14.49 39.50
C GLY A 136 -40.30 15.50 38.66
N ASP A 137 -39.66 16.08 37.65
CA ASP A 137 -40.33 16.96 36.69
C ASP A 137 -40.13 16.36 35.31
N GLU A 138 -41.09 15.52 34.87
CA GLU A 138 -41.01 14.85 33.56
C GLU A 138 -41.27 15.83 32.39
N ASP A 139 -41.83 17.01 32.66
CA ASP A 139 -42.16 18.01 31.63
C ASP A 139 -40.91 18.66 31.02
N ILE A 140 -39.75 18.62 31.69
CA ILE A 140 -38.50 19.22 31.21
C ILE A 140 -37.93 18.53 29.97
N TYR A 141 -38.33 17.28 29.69
CA TYR A 141 -37.83 16.51 28.55
C TYR A 141 -38.64 16.74 27.26
N SER A 142 -39.86 17.27 27.36
CA SER A 142 -40.82 17.37 26.25
C SER A 142 -40.37 18.28 25.08
N GLY A 143 -39.47 19.24 25.34
CA GLY A 143 -38.90 20.16 24.35
C GLY A 143 -37.53 19.78 23.78
N LEU A 144 -36.91 18.70 24.26
CA LEU A 144 -35.54 18.32 23.91
C LEU A 144 -35.37 18.06 22.41
N SER A 145 -36.37 17.46 21.77
CA SER A 145 -36.33 17.10 20.35
C SER A 145 -36.20 18.29 19.39
N ASP A 146 -36.47 19.50 19.89
CA ASP A 146 -36.35 20.75 19.14
C ASP A 146 -34.97 21.41 19.34
N GLN A 147 -34.32 21.16 20.49
CA GLN A 147 -33.06 21.79 20.90
C GLN A 147 -31.83 20.90 20.65
N ILE A 148 -32.03 19.60 20.42
CA ILE A 148 -30.92 18.62 20.35
C ILE A 148 -29.95 18.87 19.20
N ASP A 149 -30.38 19.58 18.16
CA ASP A 149 -29.56 19.93 16.99
C ASP A 149 -28.88 21.30 17.10
N ASP A 150 -29.26 22.11 18.09
CA ASP A 150 -28.72 23.43 18.44
C ASP A 150 -27.37 23.29 19.18
N THR A 151 -26.37 22.71 18.51
CA THR A 151 -25.03 22.58 19.07
C THR A 151 -24.27 23.89 18.89
N VAL A 152 -23.92 24.55 20.00
CA VAL A 152 -22.98 25.67 20.02
C VAL A 152 -21.57 25.09 19.92
N GLU A 153 -20.97 25.22 18.72
CA GLU A 153 -19.59 24.86 18.34
C GLU A 153 -19.20 23.38 18.55
N GLU A 154 -18.18 22.92 17.81
CA GLU A 154 -17.56 21.61 18.04
C GLU A 154 -16.91 21.65 19.43
N ASP A 155 -17.50 20.94 20.39
CA ASP A 155 -17.06 20.90 21.79
C ASP A 155 -15.77 20.06 21.89
N GLU A 156 -14.65 20.57 21.37
CA GLU A 156 -13.36 19.86 21.30
C GLU A 156 -12.91 19.34 22.67
N ASP A 157 -13.24 20.07 23.74
CA ASP A 157 -12.91 19.78 25.14
C ASP A 157 -13.77 18.66 25.76
N LEU A 158 -14.87 18.24 25.10
CA LEU A 158 -15.80 17.25 25.65
C LEU A 158 -15.14 15.88 25.86
N TYR A 159 -14.19 15.53 25.00
CA TYR A 159 -13.53 14.22 25.00
C TYR A 159 -12.19 14.20 25.71
N ASP A 160 -11.79 15.27 26.41
CA ASP A 160 -10.52 15.34 27.15
C ASP A 160 -10.37 14.24 28.21
N CYS A 161 -11.49 13.74 28.74
CA CYS A 161 -11.51 12.65 29.73
C CYS A 161 -11.50 11.24 29.10
N VAL A 162 -11.56 11.14 27.77
CA VAL A 162 -11.51 9.86 27.06
C VAL A 162 -10.04 9.54 26.79
N GLU A 163 -9.55 8.43 27.36
CA GLU A 163 -8.16 8.00 27.13
C GLU A 163 -7.90 7.79 25.64
N ASN A 164 -6.97 8.58 25.07
CA ASN A 164 -6.52 8.39 23.70
C ASN A 164 -5.60 7.17 23.60
N GLU A 165 -5.71 6.40 22.52
CA GLU A 165 -4.89 5.20 22.25
C GLU A 165 -3.37 5.48 22.27
N GLU A 166 -2.97 6.73 22.06
CA GLU A 166 -1.58 7.18 22.10
C GLU A 166 -1.02 7.21 23.52
N ALA A 167 -1.85 7.35 24.56
CA ALA A 167 -1.41 7.49 25.95
C ALA A 167 -0.84 6.18 26.53
N GLU A 168 -1.46 5.02 26.25
CA GLU A 168 -0.95 3.70 26.70
C GLU A 168 0.42 3.39 26.05
N GLY A 169 0.59 3.75 24.78
CA GLY A 169 1.86 3.58 24.08
C GLY A 169 2.95 4.55 24.56
N ASP A 170 2.58 5.76 24.97
CA ASP A 170 3.54 6.80 25.39
C ASP A 170 4.22 6.45 26.72
N GLU A 171 3.49 5.91 27.70
CA GLU A 171 4.08 5.46 28.97
C GLU A 171 5.14 4.37 28.75
N VAL A 172 4.83 3.38 27.90
CA VAL A 172 5.76 2.32 27.51
C VAL A 172 6.99 2.91 26.82
N TYR A 173 6.79 3.86 25.90
CA TYR A 173 7.88 4.52 25.19
C TYR A 173 8.78 5.31 26.14
N GLU A 174 8.22 6.11 27.05
CA GLU A 174 8.99 6.92 27.99
C GLU A 174 9.77 6.03 28.99
N ASP A 175 9.17 4.97 29.51
CA ASP A 175 9.86 4.00 30.37
C ASP A 175 10.98 3.26 29.63
N LEU A 176 10.76 2.96 28.35
CA LEU A 176 11.77 2.34 27.51
C LEU A 176 12.87 3.32 27.13
N MET A 177 12.59 4.59 26.85
CA MET A 177 13.58 5.59 26.42
C MET A 177 14.27 6.31 27.57
N ARG A 178 13.81 6.13 28.81
CA ARG A 178 14.43 6.71 30.00
C ARG A 178 15.93 6.39 30.07
N SER A 179 16.74 7.44 30.13
CA SER A 179 18.17 7.39 30.43
C SER A 179 18.40 7.55 31.94
N GLU A 180 19.50 7.00 32.48
CA GLU A 180 19.88 7.28 33.87
C GLU A 180 20.14 8.79 34.06
N PRO A 181 19.60 9.42 35.12
CA PRO A 181 19.83 10.83 35.36
C PRO A 181 21.31 11.07 35.68
N VAL A 182 22.02 11.71 34.75
CA VAL A 182 23.39 12.17 34.98
C VAL A 182 23.33 13.35 35.96
N PRO A 183 24.16 13.39 37.03
CA PRO A 183 24.18 14.52 37.96
C PRO A 183 24.49 15.82 37.19
N MET A 184 23.47 16.68 37.08
CA MET A 184 23.56 17.92 36.32
C MET A 184 24.27 19.00 37.14
N PRO A 185 25.22 19.75 36.55
CA PRO A 185 25.81 20.91 37.22
C PRO A 185 24.74 22.00 37.43
N PRO A 186 24.80 22.76 38.55
CA PRO A 186 23.74 23.69 38.97
C PRO A 186 23.52 24.91 38.04
N LYS A 187 24.35 25.10 37.00
CA LYS A 187 24.15 26.08 35.93
C LYS A 187 24.63 25.50 34.60
N MET A 188 23.70 25.10 33.74
CA MET A 188 24.00 24.67 32.36
C MET A 188 23.95 25.87 31.41
N THR A 189 24.98 26.02 30.58
CA THR A 189 24.96 26.99 29.48
C THR A 189 24.02 26.51 28.37
N GLU A 190 23.61 27.41 27.46
CA GLU A 190 22.82 27.01 26.28
C GLU A 190 23.57 26.01 25.38
N TYR A 191 24.91 26.09 25.33
CA TYR A 191 25.73 25.10 24.63
C TYR A 191 25.69 23.73 25.30
N ASP A 192 25.68 23.66 26.63
CA ASP A 192 25.57 22.40 27.37
C ASP A 192 24.20 21.74 27.12
N LYS A 193 23.13 22.54 27.11
CA LYS A 193 21.78 22.07 26.77
C LYS A 193 21.70 21.55 25.33
N ARG A 194 22.27 22.27 24.35
CA ARG A 194 22.40 21.79 22.97
C ARG A 194 23.11 20.44 22.90
N CYS A 195 24.22 20.29 23.62
CA CYS A 195 24.96 19.03 23.68
C CYS A 195 24.16 17.89 24.33
N CYS A 196 23.33 18.19 25.34
CA CYS A 196 22.39 17.22 25.91
C CYS A 196 21.37 16.76 24.89
N CYS A 197 20.74 17.67 24.14
CA CYS A 197 19.77 17.31 23.10
C CYS A 197 20.40 16.39 22.03
N LEU A 198 21.64 16.68 21.59
CA LEU A 198 22.33 15.83 20.62
C LEU A 198 22.60 14.42 21.17
N ARG A 199 23.01 14.31 22.44
CA ARG A 199 23.20 13.01 23.10
C ARG A 199 21.89 12.26 23.24
N GLU A 200 20.83 12.94 23.63
CA GLU A 200 19.49 12.35 23.78
C GLU A 200 18.95 11.81 22.46
N ILE A 201 19.08 12.57 21.37
CA ILE A 201 18.72 12.11 20.01
C ILE A 201 19.44 10.81 19.67
N GLN A 202 20.75 10.75 19.88
CA GLN A 202 21.54 9.56 19.60
C GLN A 202 21.17 8.38 20.50
N GLN A 203 21.13 8.58 21.82
CA GLN A 203 20.89 7.52 22.80
C GLN A 203 19.50 6.90 22.62
N THR A 204 18.48 7.73 22.40
CA THR A 204 17.12 7.24 22.16
C THR A 204 17.01 6.54 20.81
N GLU A 205 17.79 6.92 19.78
CA GLU A 205 17.83 6.21 18.49
C GLU A 205 18.55 4.87 18.58
N GLU A 206 19.65 4.79 19.35
CA GLU A 206 20.34 3.53 19.66
C GLU A 206 19.37 2.56 20.34
N LYS A 207 18.73 3.01 21.42
CA LYS A 207 17.78 2.19 22.19
C LYS A 207 16.56 1.78 21.37
N TYR A 208 16.07 2.66 20.49
CA TYR A 208 14.98 2.35 19.57
C TYR A 208 15.38 1.27 18.55
N THR A 209 16.55 1.41 17.92
CA THR A 209 17.06 0.42 16.96
C THR A 209 17.30 -0.93 17.63
N ASP A 210 17.84 -0.95 18.85
CA ASP A 210 18.02 -2.16 19.65
C ASP A 210 16.67 -2.80 20.01
N THR A 211 15.65 -2.00 20.29
CA THR A 211 14.29 -2.49 20.55
C THR A 211 13.69 -3.16 19.31
N LEU A 212 13.80 -2.54 18.13
CA LEU A 212 13.38 -3.17 16.87
C LEU A 212 14.13 -4.49 16.62
N GLY A 213 15.44 -4.51 16.88
CA GLY A 213 16.26 -5.71 16.82
C GLY A 213 15.78 -6.79 17.79
N SER A 214 15.44 -6.41 19.02
CA SER A 214 14.89 -7.30 20.04
C SER A 214 13.56 -7.93 19.61
N ILE A 215 12.64 -7.15 19.03
CA ILE A 215 11.38 -7.65 18.47
C ILE A 215 11.66 -8.72 17.39
N GLN A 216 12.58 -8.44 16.47
CA GLN A 216 12.94 -9.39 15.41
C GLN A 216 13.56 -10.69 15.97
N GLN A 217 14.57 -10.57 16.83
CA GLN A 217 15.37 -11.70 17.28
C GLN A 217 14.70 -12.54 18.37
N HIS A 218 14.03 -11.90 19.31
CA HIS A 218 13.47 -12.55 20.49
C HIS A 218 11.99 -12.88 20.40
N PHE A 219 11.24 -12.26 19.48
CA PHE A 219 9.82 -12.58 19.26
C PHE A 219 9.56 -13.16 17.88
N MET A 220 9.83 -12.42 16.81
CA MET A 220 9.43 -12.82 15.46
C MET A 220 10.07 -14.14 15.02
N LYS A 221 11.40 -14.27 15.12
CA LYS A 221 12.11 -15.50 14.75
C LYS A 221 11.68 -16.73 15.58
N PRO A 222 11.54 -16.66 16.91
CA PRO A 222 10.98 -17.77 17.69
C PRO A 222 9.54 -18.13 17.34
N LEU A 223 8.68 -17.13 17.11
CA LEU A 223 7.25 -17.34 16.82
C LEU A 223 6.99 -17.90 15.43
N GLN A 224 7.91 -17.76 14.46
CA GLN A 224 7.82 -18.40 13.14
C GLN A 224 7.70 -19.94 13.22
N ARG A 225 8.08 -20.57 14.34
CA ARG A 225 7.91 -22.01 14.56
C ARG A 225 6.51 -22.38 15.06
N PHE A 226 5.77 -21.42 15.58
CA PHE A 226 4.46 -21.61 16.21
C PHE A 226 3.33 -21.06 15.33
N LEU A 227 3.59 -20.00 14.57
CA LEU A 227 2.62 -19.29 13.75
C LEU A 227 2.88 -19.56 12.26
N ASN A 228 1.81 -19.52 11.46
CA ASN A 228 1.95 -19.61 10.01
C ASN A 228 2.47 -18.28 9.42
N HIS A 229 2.85 -18.29 8.15
CA HIS A 229 3.39 -17.10 7.48
C HIS A 229 2.44 -15.91 7.50
N GLN A 230 1.14 -16.15 7.30
CA GLN A 230 0.13 -15.10 7.26
C GLN A 230 -0.05 -14.43 8.63
N ASP A 231 -0.05 -15.20 9.72
CA ASP A 231 -0.09 -14.66 11.09
C ASP A 231 1.15 -13.80 11.39
N ILE A 232 2.33 -14.24 10.95
CA ILE A 232 3.57 -13.46 11.10
C ILE A 232 3.50 -12.15 10.33
N GLU A 233 3.06 -12.17 9.07
CA GLU A 233 2.89 -10.96 8.26
C GLU A 233 1.89 -9.98 8.89
N ILE A 234 0.77 -10.48 9.43
CA ILE A 234 -0.24 -9.64 10.06
C ILE A 234 0.27 -9.04 11.38
N ILE A 235 0.95 -9.82 12.22
CA ILE A 235 1.39 -9.37 13.55
C ILE A 235 2.59 -8.42 13.47
N PHE A 236 3.54 -8.71 12.58
CA PHE A 236 4.81 -7.96 12.50
C PHE A 236 4.86 -6.93 11.37
N ILE A 237 3.87 -6.93 10.47
CA ILE A 237 3.67 -5.93 9.41
C ILE A 237 4.91 -5.74 8.53
N ASN A 238 5.70 -4.70 8.80
CA ASN A 238 6.94 -4.35 8.12
C ASN A 238 8.04 -3.95 9.14
N ILE A 239 8.03 -4.57 10.33
CA ILE A 239 9.02 -4.29 11.39
C ILE A 239 10.46 -4.53 10.94
N GLU A 240 10.69 -5.49 10.03
CA GLU A 240 12.02 -5.76 9.47
C GLU A 240 12.50 -4.61 8.57
N ASP A 241 11.59 -4.02 7.78
CA ASP A 241 11.90 -2.87 6.94
C ASP A 241 12.21 -1.64 7.82
N LEU A 242 11.43 -1.44 8.89
CA LEU A 242 11.71 -0.40 9.89
C LEU A 242 13.09 -0.60 10.50
N LEU A 243 13.40 -1.80 10.99
CA LEU A 243 14.72 -2.12 11.55
C LEU A 243 15.84 -1.82 10.55
N HIS A 244 15.70 -2.25 9.30
CA HIS A 244 16.69 -2.00 8.27
C HIS A 244 16.91 -0.50 8.02
N VAL A 245 15.84 0.28 7.88
CA VAL A 245 15.94 1.74 7.69
C VAL A 245 16.61 2.41 8.89
N HIS A 246 16.24 2.04 10.12
CA HIS A 246 16.77 2.63 11.35
C HIS A 246 18.24 2.26 11.63
N ILE A 247 18.69 1.04 11.27
CA ILE A 247 20.12 0.68 11.32
C ILE A 247 20.96 1.65 10.47
N HIS A 248 20.53 1.92 9.22
CA HIS A 248 21.26 2.83 8.35
C HIS A 248 21.13 4.29 8.82
N PHE A 249 19.94 4.69 9.29
CA PHE A 249 19.71 6.04 9.83
C PHE A 249 20.61 6.33 11.04
N LEU A 250 20.66 5.40 12.00
CA LEU A 250 21.52 5.51 13.17
C LEU A 250 23.00 5.60 12.79
N LYS A 251 23.44 4.81 11.80
CA LYS A 251 24.81 4.86 11.31
C LYS A 251 25.16 6.25 10.74
N GLU A 252 24.35 6.77 9.82
CA GLU A 252 24.58 8.09 9.22
C GLU A 252 24.43 9.23 10.26
N MET A 253 23.53 9.08 11.22
CA MET A 253 23.40 10.02 12.35
C MET A 253 24.67 10.05 13.20
N LYS A 254 25.23 8.88 13.58
CA LYS A 254 26.49 8.80 14.32
C LYS A 254 27.64 9.45 13.57
N GLU A 255 27.72 9.24 12.26
CA GLU A 255 28.73 9.87 11.39
C GLU A 255 28.59 11.40 11.39
N ALA A 256 27.36 11.94 11.34
CA ALA A 256 27.10 13.36 11.41
C ALA A 256 27.42 13.96 12.80
N LEU A 257 27.12 13.23 13.88
CA LEU A 257 27.38 13.64 15.27
C LEU A 257 28.84 13.48 15.70
N ALA A 258 29.65 12.69 14.98
CA ALA A 258 31.07 12.57 15.23
C ALA A 258 31.84 13.87 14.93
N ASN A 259 31.28 14.74 14.09
CA ASN A 259 31.80 16.09 13.88
C ASN A 259 31.44 16.98 15.10
N PRO A 260 32.40 17.67 15.74
CA PRO A 260 32.14 18.52 16.91
C PRO A 260 31.05 19.58 16.69
N SER A 261 30.87 20.04 15.45
CA SER A 261 29.83 21.01 15.10
C SER A 261 28.45 20.37 14.86
N ALA A 262 28.37 19.07 14.56
CA ALA A 262 27.15 18.37 14.12
C ALA A 262 26.41 19.05 12.95
N ALA A 263 27.10 19.87 12.15
CA ALA A 263 26.47 20.76 11.17
C ALA A 263 25.72 20.04 10.03
N THR A 264 25.98 18.75 9.79
CA THR A 264 25.31 17.95 8.75
C THR A 264 24.13 17.13 9.25
N LEU A 265 23.81 17.16 10.56
CA LEU A 265 22.74 16.37 11.15
C LEU A 265 21.39 16.59 10.46
N TYR A 266 21.06 17.84 10.13
CA TYR A 266 19.80 18.19 9.47
C TYR A 266 19.62 17.50 8.11
N GLN A 267 20.70 17.26 7.37
CA GLN A 267 20.67 16.59 6.07
C GLN A 267 20.27 15.12 6.21
N VAL A 268 20.67 14.47 7.30
CA VAL A 268 20.30 13.08 7.59
C VAL A 268 18.78 12.98 7.77
N PHE A 269 18.17 13.85 8.58
CA PHE A 269 16.71 13.88 8.76
C PHE A 269 15.95 14.16 7.46
N ILE A 270 16.39 15.14 6.67
CA ILE A 270 15.76 15.46 5.38
C ILE A 270 15.86 14.27 4.42
N LYS A 271 17.03 13.63 4.33
CA LYS A 271 17.26 12.45 3.48
C LYS A 271 16.37 11.27 3.86
N TYR A 272 16.12 11.06 5.16
CA TYR A 272 15.34 9.92 5.65
C TYR A 272 13.83 10.19 5.71
N LYS A 273 13.36 11.43 5.54
CA LYS A 273 11.94 11.78 5.51
C LYS A 273 11.12 10.85 4.60
N GLU A 274 11.51 10.69 3.34
CA GLU A 274 10.80 9.83 2.38
C GLU A 274 10.94 8.35 2.73
N ARG A 275 12.11 7.93 3.26
CA ARG A 275 12.34 6.55 3.69
C ARG A 275 11.48 6.16 4.88
N PHE A 276 11.12 7.12 5.73
CA PHE A 276 10.22 6.91 6.85
C PHE A 276 8.74 6.84 6.45
N LEU A 277 8.38 6.97 5.16
CA LEU A 277 6.98 6.78 4.76
C LEU A 277 6.48 5.34 4.92
N ILE A 278 7.40 4.39 5.10
CA ILE A 278 7.07 3.01 5.50
C ILE A 278 6.34 2.94 6.86
N TYR A 279 6.42 3.99 7.69
CA TYR A 279 5.61 4.11 8.90
C TYR A 279 4.11 4.24 8.60
N GLY A 280 3.71 4.76 7.44
CA GLY A 280 2.29 4.81 7.07
C GLY A 280 1.66 3.42 7.06
N ARG A 281 2.34 2.43 6.47
CA ARG A 281 1.90 1.02 6.50
C ARG A 281 1.87 0.47 7.92
N TYR A 282 2.89 0.77 8.72
CA TYR A 282 2.96 0.27 10.10
C TYR A 282 1.80 0.83 10.96
N CYS A 283 1.67 2.16 11.02
CA CYS A 283 0.69 2.85 11.85
C CYS A 283 -0.77 2.56 11.44
N SER A 284 -1.02 2.27 10.16
CA SER A 284 -2.35 1.86 9.70
C SER A 284 -2.74 0.43 10.07
N GLN A 285 -1.77 -0.45 10.30
CA GLN A 285 -2.01 -1.88 10.54
C GLN A 285 -1.77 -2.31 11.99
N VAL A 286 -1.06 -1.52 12.79
CA VAL A 286 -0.65 -1.88 14.17
C VAL A 286 -1.83 -2.23 15.09
N GLU A 287 -2.96 -1.54 14.97
CA GLU A 287 -4.19 -1.86 15.72
C GLU A 287 -4.72 -3.27 15.36
N SER A 288 -4.79 -3.57 14.06
CA SER A 288 -5.24 -4.87 13.56
C SER A 288 -4.26 -5.98 13.93
N ALA A 289 -2.96 -5.70 13.87
CA ALA A 289 -1.89 -6.59 14.29
C ALA A 289 -2.02 -6.96 15.78
N SER A 290 -2.24 -5.96 16.65
CA SER A 290 -2.47 -6.19 18.08
C SER A 290 -3.73 -7.02 18.32
N LYS A 291 -4.86 -6.71 17.65
CA LYS A 291 -6.09 -7.52 17.76
C LYS A 291 -5.90 -8.96 17.25
N HIS A 292 -5.08 -9.17 16.22
CA HIS A 292 -4.77 -10.51 15.71
C HIS A 292 -3.88 -11.28 16.69
N LEU A 293 -2.85 -10.64 17.24
CA LEU A 293 -1.99 -11.21 18.27
C LEU A 293 -2.81 -11.68 19.49
N ASP A 294 -3.71 -10.83 20.00
CA ASP A 294 -4.56 -11.15 21.16
C ASP A 294 -5.48 -12.36 20.88
N ARG A 295 -6.09 -12.42 19.68
CA ARG A 295 -6.94 -13.54 19.25
C ARG A 295 -6.15 -14.85 19.16
N VAL A 296 -4.97 -14.81 18.53
CA VAL A 296 -4.12 -16.00 18.37
C VAL A 296 -3.62 -16.49 19.73
N ALA A 297 -3.18 -15.58 20.61
CA ALA A 297 -2.68 -15.92 21.93
C ALA A 297 -3.78 -16.52 22.83
N THR A 298 -4.99 -15.96 22.79
CA THR A 298 -6.14 -16.48 23.54
C THR A 298 -6.59 -17.85 23.05
N ALA A 299 -6.54 -18.08 21.73
CA ALA A 299 -6.96 -19.36 21.13
C ALA A 299 -5.92 -20.48 21.32
N ARG A 300 -4.67 -20.15 21.64
CA ARG A 300 -3.53 -21.07 21.62
C ARG A 300 -2.61 -20.87 22.82
N GLU A 301 -2.78 -21.73 23.84
CA GLU A 301 -1.96 -21.73 25.05
C GLU A 301 -0.45 -21.89 24.76
N ASP A 302 -0.09 -22.68 23.75
CA ASP A 302 1.31 -22.85 23.35
C ASP A 302 1.95 -21.54 22.84
N VAL A 303 1.17 -20.71 22.14
CA VAL A 303 1.61 -19.38 21.70
C VAL A 303 1.67 -18.41 22.87
N GLN A 304 0.67 -18.41 23.76
CA GLN A 304 0.65 -17.57 24.97
C GLN A 304 1.88 -17.82 25.85
N MET A 305 2.17 -19.08 26.18
CA MET A 305 3.38 -19.43 26.95
C MET A 305 4.65 -19.01 26.22
N LYS A 306 4.67 -19.13 24.89
CA LYS A 306 5.83 -18.73 24.10
C LYS A 306 6.04 -17.22 24.14
N LEU A 307 4.98 -16.42 24.10
CA LEU A 307 5.06 -14.95 24.22
C LEU A 307 5.65 -14.52 25.56
N GLU A 308 5.23 -15.16 26.66
CA GLU A 308 5.78 -14.93 28.00
C GLU A 308 7.26 -15.31 28.08
N GLU A 309 7.65 -16.47 27.53
CA GLU A 309 9.06 -16.89 27.44
C GLU A 309 9.91 -15.87 26.64
N CYS A 310 9.37 -15.37 25.53
CA CYS A 310 10.05 -14.37 24.69
C CYS A 310 10.21 -13.04 25.42
N SER A 311 9.17 -12.57 26.12
CA SER A 311 9.22 -11.37 26.96
C SER A 311 10.26 -11.50 28.08
N GLN A 312 10.30 -12.65 28.77
CA GLN A 312 11.29 -12.90 29.80
C GLN A 312 12.73 -12.84 29.27
N ARG A 313 12.97 -13.38 28.08
CA ARG A 313 14.31 -13.38 27.44
C ARG A 313 14.72 -12.02 26.90
N ALA A 314 13.77 -11.24 26.40
CA ALA A 314 14.04 -9.96 25.76
C ALA A 314 14.24 -8.83 26.78
N ASN A 315 13.45 -8.81 27.85
CA ASN A 315 13.36 -7.66 28.76
C ASN A 315 12.96 -8.03 30.20
N ASN A 316 13.17 -9.28 30.61
CA ASN A 316 12.84 -9.79 31.95
C ASN A 316 11.35 -9.67 32.32
N GLY A 317 10.45 -9.75 31.33
CA GLY A 317 9.00 -9.70 31.57
C GLY A 317 8.46 -8.29 31.77
N ARG A 318 9.28 -7.25 31.52
CA ARG A 318 8.86 -5.85 31.70
C ARG A 318 7.88 -5.37 30.64
N PHE A 319 8.05 -5.82 29.40
CA PHE A 319 7.23 -5.39 28.26
C PHE A 319 6.80 -6.60 27.45
N THR A 320 5.52 -6.66 27.13
CA THR A 320 4.93 -7.69 26.27
C THR A 320 5.20 -7.37 24.80
N LEU A 321 4.99 -8.33 23.90
CA LEU A 321 5.07 -8.06 22.45
C LEU A 321 4.06 -6.99 22.02
N ARG A 322 2.86 -7.00 22.62
CA ARG A 322 1.82 -6.01 22.36
C ARG A 322 2.32 -4.59 22.66
N ASP A 323 2.96 -4.39 23.80
CA ASP A 323 3.51 -3.08 24.21
C ASP A 323 4.61 -2.63 23.24
N LEU A 324 5.51 -3.55 22.88
CA LEU A 324 6.63 -3.28 21.98
C LEU A 324 6.18 -2.91 20.56
N LEU A 325 5.06 -3.46 20.08
CA LEU A 325 4.51 -3.11 18.77
C LEU A 325 3.98 -1.67 18.70
N MET A 326 3.70 -1.01 19.83
CA MET A 326 3.28 0.39 19.85
C MET A 326 4.47 1.38 19.76
N VAL A 327 5.67 0.93 20.13
CA VAL A 327 6.88 1.78 20.22
C VAL A 327 7.23 2.49 18.89
N PRO A 328 7.14 1.87 17.69
CA PRO A 328 7.46 2.56 16.44
C PRO A 328 6.55 3.77 16.17
N MET A 329 5.25 3.64 16.44
CA MET A 329 4.30 4.75 16.27
C MET A 329 4.65 5.93 17.19
N GLN A 330 5.08 5.64 18.42
CA GLN A 330 5.55 6.69 19.33
C GLN A 330 6.85 7.34 18.83
N ARG A 331 7.83 6.54 18.40
CA ARG A 331 9.14 7.05 17.97
C ARG A 331 9.04 8.10 16.87
N VAL A 332 8.25 7.83 15.82
CA VAL A 332 8.14 8.75 14.68
C VAL A 332 7.55 10.10 15.08
N LEU A 333 6.71 10.15 16.12
CA LEU A 333 6.12 11.37 16.68
C LEU A 333 7.09 12.14 17.60
N LYS A 334 8.19 11.54 18.06
CA LYS A 334 9.15 12.23 18.95
C LYS A 334 10.22 13.00 18.19
N TYR A 335 10.47 12.71 16.91
CA TYR A 335 11.53 13.38 16.14
C TYR A 335 11.37 14.90 16.05
N HIS A 336 10.14 15.39 15.83
CA HIS A 336 9.91 16.83 15.76
C HIS A 336 10.07 17.51 17.13
N LEU A 337 9.74 16.83 18.23
CA LEU A 337 9.92 17.35 19.59
C LEU A 337 11.41 17.47 19.95
N LEU A 338 12.18 16.42 19.65
CA LEU A 338 13.63 16.40 19.86
C LEU A 338 14.35 17.48 19.04
N LEU A 339 13.98 17.64 17.76
CA LEU A 339 14.53 18.71 16.91
C LEU A 339 14.09 20.10 17.36
N GLN A 340 12.87 20.25 17.87
CA GLN A 340 12.37 21.52 18.38
C GLN A 340 13.19 22.00 19.59
N GLU A 341 13.51 21.11 20.53
CA GLU A 341 14.34 21.46 21.69
C GLU A 341 15.80 21.73 21.26
N LEU A 342 16.34 20.99 20.29
CA LEU A 342 17.66 21.26 19.73
C LEU A 342 17.74 22.65 19.05
N VAL A 343 16.73 23.02 18.25
CA VAL A 343 16.63 24.34 17.59
C VAL A 343 16.57 25.47 18.61
N LYS A 344 15.83 25.28 19.71
CA LYS A 344 15.68 26.26 20.78
C LYS A 344 17.03 26.62 21.41
N HIS A 345 17.89 25.62 21.64
CA HIS A 345 19.21 25.79 22.28
C HIS A 345 20.36 26.07 21.30
N THR A 346 20.10 26.05 19.99
CA THR A 346 21.10 26.41 18.95
C THR A 346 21.15 27.92 18.76
N GLN A 347 22.37 28.48 18.89
CA GLN A 347 22.64 29.93 18.81
C GLN A 347 23.13 30.38 17.44
N ASP A 348 23.84 29.52 16.70
CA ASP A 348 24.29 29.83 15.34
C ASP A 348 23.09 29.95 14.40
N ALA A 349 22.97 31.09 13.69
CA ALA A 349 21.80 31.39 12.88
C ALA A 349 21.66 30.45 11.67
N MET A 350 22.77 30.12 11.02
CA MET A 350 22.76 29.26 9.82
C MET A 350 22.43 27.82 10.19
N GLU A 351 23.04 27.30 11.26
CA GLU A 351 22.72 25.98 11.81
C GLU A 351 21.26 25.90 12.25
N LYS A 352 20.75 26.94 12.92
CA LYS A 352 19.36 27.01 13.37
C LYS A 352 18.38 26.97 12.19
N ASP A 353 18.65 27.70 11.12
CA ASP A 353 17.82 27.68 9.91
C ASP A 353 17.86 26.31 9.21
N ASN A 354 19.03 25.68 9.13
CA ASN A 354 19.17 24.32 8.61
C ASN A 354 18.40 23.29 9.46
N LEU A 355 18.47 23.38 10.78
CA LEU A 355 17.73 22.51 11.70
C LEU A 355 16.21 22.76 11.63
N ARG A 356 15.77 24.00 11.36
CA ARG A 356 14.35 24.29 11.11
C ARG A 356 13.83 23.54 9.87
N LEU A 357 14.62 23.43 8.81
CA LEU A 357 14.24 22.62 7.64
C LEU A 357 14.05 21.14 8.00
N ALA A 358 14.92 20.59 8.86
CA ALA A 358 14.75 19.22 9.35
C ALA A 358 13.54 19.09 10.30
N LEU A 359 13.29 20.08 11.15
CA LEU A 359 12.11 20.13 12.02
C LEU A 359 10.81 20.13 11.20
N ASP A 360 10.73 20.97 10.18
CA ASP A 360 9.58 21.04 9.29
C ASP A 360 9.39 19.73 8.53
N ALA A 361 10.47 19.08 8.10
CA ALA A 361 10.43 17.75 7.49
C ALA A 361 9.85 16.68 8.44
N MET A 362 10.21 16.69 9.73
CA MET A 362 9.71 15.71 10.72
C MET A 362 8.28 16.04 11.19
N ARG A 363 7.89 17.32 11.23
CA ARG A 363 6.48 17.72 11.43
C ARG A 363 5.60 17.25 10.29
N ASP A 364 6.07 17.40 9.04
CA ASP A 364 5.35 16.91 7.86
C ASP A 364 5.19 15.38 7.88
N LEU A 365 6.22 14.65 8.34
CA LEU A 365 6.14 13.20 8.53
C LEU A 365 5.10 12.81 9.59
N ALA A 366 5.09 13.47 10.76
CA ALA A 366 4.11 13.22 11.81
C ALA A 366 2.67 13.48 11.30
N GLN A 367 2.46 14.58 10.58
CA GLN A 367 1.17 14.86 9.94
C GLN A 367 0.79 13.77 8.92
N CYS A 368 1.75 13.29 8.12
CA CYS A 368 1.49 12.23 7.15
C CYS A 368 1.03 10.94 7.83
N VAL A 369 1.66 10.53 8.94
CA VAL A 369 1.26 9.35 9.71
C VAL A 369 -0.17 9.50 10.25
N ASN A 370 -0.50 10.69 10.77
CA ASN A 370 -1.85 10.99 11.27
C ASN A 370 -2.92 10.93 10.16
N GLU A 371 -2.63 11.47 8.97
CA GLU A 371 -3.55 11.38 7.83
C GLU A 371 -3.72 9.93 7.36
N VAL A 372 -2.67 9.11 7.39
CA VAL A 372 -2.79 7.68 7.06
C VAL A 372 -3.70 6.97 8.06
N LYS A 373 -3.59 7.25 9.37
CA LYS A 373 -4.52 6.70 10.38
C LYS A 373 -5.96 7.12 10.08
N ARG A 374 -6.18 8.42 9.85
CA ARG A 374 -7.51 9.00 9.54
C ARG A 374 -8.13 8.40 8.27
N ASP A 375 -7.34 8.22 7.22
CA ASP A 375 -7.83 7.61 5.97
C ASP A 375 -8.21 6.14 6.17
N ASN A 376 -7.48 5.40 7.01
CA ASN A 376 -7.86 4.02 7.33
C ASN A 376 -9.13 3.94 8.19
N GLU A 377 -9.33 4.84 9.15
CA GLU A 377 -10.61 5.00 9.86
C GLU A 377 -11.76 5.32 8.88
N THR A 378 -11.51 6.23 7.94
CA THR A 378 -12.47 6.59 6.89
C THR A 378 -12.81 5.38 6.01
N LEU A 379 -11.82 4.60 5.58
CA LEU A 379 -12.03 3.38 4.79
C LEU A 379 -12.78 2.30 5.59
N ARG A 380 -12.52 2.17 6.90
CA ARG A 380 -13.30 1.31 7.81
C ARG A 380 -14.76 1.77 7.88
N GLN A 381 -15.01 3.07 8.01
CA GLN A 381 -16.37 3.64 7.98
C GLN A 381 -17.07 3.37 6.66
N ILE A 382 -16.40 3.63 5.52
CA ILE A 382 -16.91 3.33 4.18
C ILE A 382 -17.27 1.85 4.04
N THR A 383 -16.42 0.94 4.54
CA THR A 383 -16.68 -0.49 4.52
C THR A 383 -17.92 -0.85 5.34
N ASN A 384 -18.09 -0.26 6.52
CA ASN A 384 -19.28 -0.47 7.35
C ASN A 384 -20.56 0.03 6.64
N PHE A 385 -20.51 1.22 6.03
CA PHE A 385 -21.64 1.72 5.23
C PHE A 385 -21.97 0.79 4.07
N GLN A 386 -20.95 0.31 3.35
CA GLN A 386 -21.12 -0.58 2.21
C GLN A 386 -21.75 -1.92 2.62
N LEU A 387 -21.43 -2.45 3.81
CA LEU A 387 -22.04 -3.68 4.33
C LEU A 387 -23.50 -3.49 4.76
N SER A 388 -23.88 -2.28 5.17
CA SER A 388 -25.24 -1.96 5.62
C SER A 388 -26.17 -1.50 4.49
N ILE A 389 -25.64 -1.11 3.33
CA ILE A 389 -26.43 -0.63 2.18
C ILE A 389 -26.65 -1.76 1.17
N GLU A 390 -27.92 -2.12 0.95
CA GLU A 390 -28.33 -3.12 -0.03
C GLU A 390 -28.58 -2.50 -1.40
N ASN A 391 -28.41 -3.31 -2.47
CA ASN A 391 -28.56 -2.91 -3.88
C ASN A 391 -27.55 -1.82 -4.33
N LEU A 392 -26.32 -1.89 -3.82
CA LEU A 392 -25.22 -1.06 -4.25
C LEU A 392 -24.30 -1.85 -5.21
N ASP A 393 -24.17 -1.35 -6.44
CA ASP A 393 -23.42 -2.06 -7.50
C ASP A 393 -21.92 -1.72 -7.54
N GLN A 394 -21.50 -0.63 -6.89
CA GLN A 394 -20.12 -0.12 -6.93
C GLN A 394 -19.58 0.14 -5.54
N SER A 395 -18.26 0.03 -5.35
CA SER A 395 -17.65 0.35 -4.05
C SER A 395 -17.84 1.82 -3.70
N LEU A 396 -18.23 2.09 -2.45
CA LEU A 396 -18.39 3.45 -1.93
C LEU A 396 -17.09 4.25 -1.93
N ALA A 397 -15.94 3.58 -1.87
CA ALA A 397 -14.63 4.22 -1.90
C ALA A 397 -14.41 5.07 -3.17
N HIS A 398 -15.10 4.80 -4.28
CA HIS A 398 -15.01 5.62 -5.49
C HIS A 398 -15.60 7.01 -5.32
N TYR A 399 -16.49 7.21 -4.34
CA TYR A 399 -17.24 8.46 -4.16
C TYR A 399 -16.61 9.43 -3.16
N GLY A 400 -15.40 9.14 -2.68
CA GLY A 400 -14.65 10.01 -1.76
C GLY A 400 -14.98 9.75 -0.30
N ARG A 401 -14.71 10.74 0.55
CA ARG A 401 -14.92 10.65 1.99
C ARG A 401 -16.40 10.89 2.32
N PRO A 402 -16.97 10.16 3.30
CA PRO A 402 -18.27 10.51 3.87
C PRO A 402 -18.29 11.93 4.44
N LYS A 403 -19.45 12.57 4.37
CA LYS A 403 -19.68 13.93 4.89
C LYS A 403 -20.69 13.96 6.01
N ILE A 404 -21.86 13.37 5.77
CA ILE A 404 -22.97 13.31 6.71
C ILE A 404 -23.92 12.21 6.27
N ASP A 405 -24.56 11.56 7.24
CA ASP A 405 -25.63 10.61 7.03
C ASP A 405 -26.77 10.85 8.01
N GLY A 406 -28.00 10.59 7.57
CA GLY A 406 -29.15 10.79 8.44
C GLY A 406 -30.50 10.80 7.74
N GLU A 407 -31.54 10.97 8.55
CA GLU A 407 -32.93 11.04 8.10
C GLU A 407 -33.27 12.38 7.45
N LEU A 408 -33.94 12.32 6.29
CA LEU A 408 -34.49 13.48 5.61
C LEU A 408 -35.80 13.15 4.91
N LYS A 409 -36.58 14.17 4.55
CA LYS A 409 -37.72 14.03 3.64
C LYS A 409 -37.34 14.55 2.27
N ILE A 410 -37.70 13.85 1.21
CA ILE A 410 -37.36 14.24 -0.16
C ILE A 410 -38.58 14.27 -1.07
N THR A 411 -38.63 15.23 -1.99
CA THR A 411 -39.50 15.24 -3.17
C THR A 411 -38.64 15.25 -4.42
N SER A 412 -39.19 14.77 -5.53
CA SER A 412 -38.56 14.85 -6.85
C SER A 412 -39.53 15.37 -7.88
N VAL A 413 -39.04 15.71 -9.07
CA VAL A 413 -39.88 16.14 -10.21
C VAL A 413 -40.98 15.10 -10.51
N GLU A 414 -40.65 13.81 -10.42
CA GLU A 414 -41.58 12.69 -10.66
C GLU A 414 -42.53 12.44 -9.49
N ARG A 415 -42.09 12.73 -8.25
CA ARG A 415 -42.84 12.45 -7.02
C ARG A 415 -42.91 13.69 -6.14
N ARG A 416 -44.04 14.40 -6.28
CA ARG A 416 -44.35 15.64 -5.56
C ARG A 416 -44.65 15.47 -4.07
N SER A 417 -44.92 14.25 -3.59
CA SER A 417 -45.17 14.00 -2.16
C SER A 417 -43.86 13.82 -1.39
N LYS A 418 -43.79 14.38 -0.17
CA LYS A 418 -42.64 14.21 0.73
C LYS A 418 -42.49 12.74 1.12
N MET A 419 -41.32 12.17 0.86
CA MET A 419 -40.99 10.79 1.18
C MET A 419 -39.93 10.72 2.28
N ASP A 420 -40.20 9.95 3.34
CA ASP A 420 -39.20 9.68 4.38
C ASP A 420 -38.07 8.81 3.83
N ARG A 421 -36.83 9.27 3.96
CA ARG A 421 -35.62 8.63 3.46
C ARG A 421 -34.48 8.77 4.45
N TYR A 422 -33.48 7.92 4.26
CA TYR A 422 -32.19 8.04 4.92
C TYR A 422 -31.16 8.29 3.83
N ALA A 423 -30.29 9.28 4.01
CA ALA A 423 -29.30 9.62 2.99
C ALA A 423 -27.88 9.49 3.51
N PHE A 424 -26.97 9.11 2.63
CA PHE A 424 -25.53 9.14 2.85
C PHE A 424 -24.90 10.10 1.85
N LEU A 425 -24.29 11.19 2.33
CA LEU A 425 -23.55 12.14 1.52
C LEU A 425 -22.06 11.81 1.57
N LEU A 426 -21.46 11.65 0.39
CA LEU A 426 -20.01 11.54 0.18
C LEU A 426 -19.56 12.69 -0.75
N ASP A 427 -18.25 12.91 -0.87
CA ASP A 427 -17.70 13.97 -1.72
C ASP A 427 -18.31 14.00 -3.14
N LYS A 428 -18.51 12.85 -3.78
CA LYS A 428 -18.94 12.75 -5.19
C LYS A 428 -20.38 12.27 -5.39
N ALA A 429 -21.07 11.84 -4.33
CA ALA A 429 -22.38 11.21 -4.46
C ALA A 429 -23.27 11.42 -3.24
N LEU A 430 -24.57 11.49 -3.50
CA LEU A 430 -25.62 11.38 -2.49
C LEU A 430 -26.40 10.07 -2.74
N LEU A 431 -26.38 9.17 -1.77
CA LEU A 431 -27.15 7.92 -1.80
C LEU A 431 -28.45 8.14 -1.04
N ILE A 432 -29.58 7.89 -1.70
CA ILE A 432 -30.91 8.03 -1.09
C ILE A 432 -31.45 6.64 -0.83
N CYS A 433 -31.61 6.30 0.45
CA CYS A 433 -31.96 4.97 0.91
C CYS A 433 -33.30 4.95 1.65
N LYS A 434 -33.91 3.77 1.71
CA LYS A 434 -35.02 3.47 2.61
C LYS A 434 -34.52 2.55 3.73
N ARG A 435 -34.56 3.01 4.98
CA ARG A 435 -34.16 2.20 6.14
C ARG A 435 -35.10 1.01 6.36
N ARG A 436 -34.54 -0.16 6.68
CA ARG A 436 -35.22 -1.40 7.07
C ARG A 436 -34.52 -2.00 8.30
N GLY A 437 -34.90 -1.56 9.49
CA GLY A 437 -34.16 -1.91 10.70
C GLY A 437 -32.75 -1.32 10.64
N ASP A 438 -31.74 -2.18 10.60
CA ASP A 438 -30.32 -1.80 10.52
C ASP A 438 -29.74 -1.82 9.08
N SER A 439 -30.51 -2.30 8.10
CA SER A 439 -30.14 -2.27 6.68
C SER A 439 -30.73 -1.06 5.97
N TYR A 440 -30.09 -0.62 4.89
CA TYR A 440 -30.49 0.52 4.08
C TYR A 440 -30.65 0.10 2.61
N ASP A 441 -31.88 0.07 2.10
CA ASP A 441 -32.09 -0.20 0.67
C ASP A 441 -31.76 1.03 -0.15
N LEU A 442 -30.81 0.97 -1.08
CA LEU A 442 -30.61 2.04 -2.07
C LEU A 442 -31.88 2.21 -2.94
N LYS A 443 -32.38 3.44 -3.05
CA LYS A 443 -33.55 3.80 -3.87
C LYS A 443 -33.20 4.75 -5.00
N ASP A 444 -32.24 5.64 -4.76
CA ASP A 444 -31.77 6.57 -5.77
C ASP A 444 -30.30 6.89 -5.53
N PHE A 445 -29.59 7.20 -6.61
CA PHE A 445 -28.16 7.51 -6.59
C PHE A 445 -27.92 8.80 -7.36
N VAL A 446 -27.45 9.84 -6.67
CA VAL A 446 -27.23 11.17 -7.25
C VAL A 446 -25.74 11.44 -7.37
N ASN A 447 -25.26 11.62 -8.60
CA ASN A 447 -23.87 11.98 -8.88
C ASN A 447 -23.70 13.51 -8.76
N LEU A 448 -22.93 13.97 -7.78
CA LEU A 448 -22.81 15.40 -7.47
C LEU A 448 -22.03 16.22 -8.52
N HIS A 449 -21.38 15.57 -9.49
CA HIS A 449 -20.69 16.30 -10.58
C HIS A 449 -21.65 17.08 -11.49
N SER A 450 -22.92 16.69 -11.57
CA SER A 450 -23.90 17.34 -12.45
C SER A 450 -24.98 18.11 -11.69
N PHE A 451 -24.82 18.30 -10.38
CA PHE A 451 -25.82 18.94 -9.53
C PHE A 451 -25.25 20.13 -8.77
N GLN A 452 -26.10 21.13 -8.57
CA GLN A 452 -25.83 22.31 -7.75
C GLN A 452 -26.88 22.42 -6.65
N ILE A 453 -26.47 22.97 -5.52
CA ILE A 453 -27.38 23.33 -4.45
C ILE A 453 -27.94 24.74 -4.69
N ARG A 454 -29.20 24.94 -4.33
CA ARG A 454 -29.83 26.25 -4.30
C ARG A 454 -30.64 26.37 -3.03
N ASP A 455 -30.29 27.36 -2.20
CA ASP A 455 -31.10 27.67 -1.03
C ASP A 455 -32.41 28.35 -1.43
N ASP A 456 -33.50 27.92 -0.80
CA ASP A 456 -34.80 28.59 -0.86
C ASP A 456 -35.21 29.00 0.56
N SER A 457 -35.15 30.31 0.81
CA SER A 457 -35.56 30.92 2.08
C SER A 457 -37.08 31.10 2.20
N SER A 458 -37.86 30.69 1.19
CA SER A 458 -39.33 30.82 1.21
C SER A 458 -39.99 30.09 2.39
N GLY A 459 -39.40 28.96 2.81
CA GLY A 459 -39.87 28.12 3.92
C GLY A 459 -39.45 28.56 5.32
N GLU A 460 -38.54 29.54 5.47
CA GLU A 460 -38.06 29.99 6.80
C GLU A 460 -39.12 30.76 7.61
N ARG A 461 -40.26 31.13 7.02
CA ARG A 461 -41.34 31.88 7.70
C ARG A 461 -42.17 31.04 8.66
N ASP A 462 -42.14 29.72 8.52
CA ASP A 462 -42.82 28.77 9.40
C ASP A 462 -41.75 27.96 10.14
N ASN A 463 -41.50 28.26 11.43
CA ASN A 463 -40.66 27.48 12.36
C ASN A 463 -41.28 26.10 12.69
N LYS A 464 -41.84 25.42 11.69
CA LYS A 464 -42.51 24.12 11.81
C LYS A 464 -41.55 23.03 11.38
N LYS A 465 -41.63 21.87 12.03
CA LYS A 465 -40.82 20.70 11.66
C LYS A 465 -41.01 20.33 10.18
N TRP A 466 -39.94 19.96 9.50
CA TRP A 466 -39.96 19.49 8.10
C TRP A 466 -40.36 20.53 7.05
N THR A 467 -40.24 21.83 7.35
CA THR A 467 -40.41 22.93 6.38
C THR A 467 -39.08 23.49 5.86
N HIS A 468 -37.99 23.29 6.59
CA HIS A 468 -36.66 23.77 6.23
C HIS A 468 -36.12 22.97 5.03
N MET A 469 -35.88 23.62 3.89
CA MET A 469 -35.51 22.95 2.65
C MET A 469 -34.46 23.70 1.85
N PHE A 470 -33.71 22.97 1.02
CA PHE A 470 -32.98 23.49 -0.13
C PHE A 470 -33.12 22.54 -1.33
N LEU A 471 -32.83 23.05 -2.52
CA LEU A 471 -32.94 22.30 -3.77
C LEU A 471 -31.58 21.75 -4.20
N LEU A 472 -31.60 20.54 -4.76
CA LEU A 472 -30.49 19.93 -5.49
C LEU A 472 -30.92 19.81 -6.96
N ILE A 473 -30.34 20.64 -7.82
CA ILE A 473 -30.79 20.85 -9.21
C ILE A 473 -29.69 20.38 -10.15
N GLU A 474 -30.06 19.57 -11.15
CA GLU A 474 -29.13 19.16 -12.19
C GLU A 474 -28.83 20.32 -13.15
N ASP A 475 -27.57 20.47 -13.58
CA ASP A 475 -27.12 21.55 -14.47
C ASP A 475 -27.90 21.60 -15.81
N GLN A 476 -28.37 20.44 -16.29
CA GLN A 476 -29.15 20.32 -17.52
C GLN A 476 -30.66 20.49 -17.29
N GLY A 477 -31.09 20.58 -16.03
CA GLY A 477 -32.48 20.84 -15.61
C GLY A 477 -33.44 19.66 -15.78
N ALA A 478 -32.96 18.45 -16.07
CA ALA A 478 -33.83 17.28 -16.27
C ALA A 478 -34.32 16.69 -14.93
N GLN A 479 -33.45 16.68 -13.92
CA GLN A 479 -33.78 16.18 -12.58
C GLN A 479 -33.56 17.24 -11.49
N GLY A 480 -34.38 17.17 -10.45
CA GLY A 480 -34.30 18.05 -9.29
C GLY A 480 -34.93 17.42 -8.06
N TYR A 481 -34.34 17.71 -6.91
CA TYR A 481 -34.80 17.24 -5.61
C TYR A 481 -35.01 18.41 -4.66
N GLU A 482 -36.04 18.33 -3.83
CA GLU A 482 -36.19 19.22 -2.68
C GLU A 482 -35.93 18.40 -1.42
N LEU A 483 -34.92 18.80 -0.65
CA LEU A 483 -34.49 18.10 0.56
C LEU A 483 -35.02 18.85 1.79
N PHE A 484 -35.89 18.21 2.56
CA PHE A 484 -36.52 18.79 3.74
C PHE A 484 -35.94 18.20 5.03
N PHE A 485 -35.67 19.07 5.99
CA PHE A 485 -35.04 18.75 7.26
C PHE A 485 -35.95 19.12 8.43
N LYS A 486 -35.81 18.36 9.53
CA LYS A 486 -36.64 18.52 10.73
C LYS A 486 -36.47 19.89 11.37
N THR A 487 -35.23 20.38 11.47
CA THR A 487 -34.83 21.64 12.12
C THR A 487 -34.02 22.52 11.15
N ARG A 488 -33.89 23.80 11.48
CA ARG A 488 -33.11 24.76 10.66
C ARG A 488 -31.62 24.43 10.72
N GLU A 489 -31.18 23.95 11.86
CA GLU A 489 -29.81 23.58 12.19
C GLU A 489 -29.39 22.34 11.40
N LEU A 490 -30.26 21.34 11.26
CA LEU A 490 -30.02 20.22 10.35
C LEU A 490 -29.93 20.66 8.89
N LYS A 491 -30.84 21.54 8.43
CA LYS A 491 -30.74 22.12 7.07
C LYS A 491 -29.37 22.78 6.85
N LYS A 492 -28.95 23.63 7.80
CA LYS A 492 -27.67 24.33 7.76
C LYS A 492 -26.49 23.35 7.71
N LYS A 493 -26.45 22.37 8.62
CA LYS A 493 -25.42 21.32 8.67
C LYS A 493 -25.32 20.56 7.36
N TRP A 494 -26.44 20.07 6.82
CA TRP A 494 -26.44 19.36 5.54
C TRP A 494 -25.96 20.26 4.38
N MET A 495 -26.42 21.50 4.32
CA MET A 495 -26.03 22.45 3.28
C MET A 495 -24.52 22.73 3.28
N GLU A 496 -23.93 23.00 4.45
CA GLU A 496 -22.48 23.18 4.61
C GLU A 496 -21.71 21.95 4.11
N GLN A 497 -22.21 20.73 4.41
CA GLN A 497 -21.59 19.49 3.94
C GLN A 497 -21.71 19.29 2.42
N PHE A 498 -22.82 19.70 1.79
CA PHE A 498 -22.94 19.73 0.34
C PHE A 498 -21.97 20.75 -0.29
N GLU A 499 -21.83 21.95 0.28
CA GLU A 499 -20.87 22.95 -0.17
C GLU A 499 -19.44 22.43 -0.10
N MET A 500 -19.08 21.75 1.00
CA MET A 500 -17.78 21.09 1.16
C MET A 500 -17.55 19.99 0.12
N ALA A 501 -18.54 19.14 -0.13
CA ALA A 501 -18.48 18.09 -1.15
C ALA A 501 -18.27 18.68 -2.56
N ILE A 502 -19.10 19.64 -2.96
CA ILE A 502 -18.99 20.32 -4.25
C ILE A 502 -17.67 21.07 -4.38
N SER A 503 -17.20 21.74 -3.32
CA SER A 503 -15.88 22.39 -3.28
C SER A 503 -14.73 21.40 -3.42
N ASN A 504 -14.90 20.13 -3.03
CA ASN A 504 -13.90 19.09 -3.28
C ASN A 504 -13.93 18.58 -4.72
N ILE A 505 -15.10 18.48 -5.34
CA ILE A 505 -15.20 18.15 -6.77
C ILE A 505 -14.61 19.28 -7.63
N TYR A 506 -14.98 20.52 -7.30
CA TYR A 506 -14.62 21.74 -8.04
C TYR A 506 -13.89 22.72 -7.12
N PRO A 507 -12.62 22.46 -6.76
CA PRO A 507 -11.87 23.36 -5.90
C PRO A 507 -11.53 24.66 -6.61
N GLU A 508 -11.24 25.70 -5.83
CA GLU A 508 -10.67 26.93 -6.36
C GLU A 508 -9.39 26.62 -7.15
N ASN A 509 -9.24 27.25 -8.31
CA ASN A 509 -8.10 27.06 -9.22
C ASN A 509 -7.97 25.66 -9.87
N ALA A 510 -9.03 24.83 -9.87
CA ALA A 510 -9.03 23.52 -10.56
C ALA A 510 -8.59 23.60 -12.04
N THR A 511 -8.95 24.69 -12.72
CA THR A 511 -8.66 24.94 -14.14
C THR A 511 -7.63 26.06 -14.36
N ALA A 512 -6.98 26.53 -13.29
CA ALA A 512 -5.99 27.59 -13.39
C ALA A 512 -4.78 27.16 -14.23
N ASN A 513 -4.11 28.12 -14.86
CA ASN A 513 -2.89 27.91 -15.64
C ASN A 513 -3.00 26.79 -16.72
N GLY A 514 -4.21 26.55 -17.24
CA GLY A 514 -4.49 25.57 -18.29
C GLY A 514 -4.60 24.11 -17.80
N HIS A 515 -4.64 23.90 -16.48
CA HIS A 515 -4.83 22.57 -15.88
C HIS A 515 -6.29 22.12 -15.90
N ASP A 516 -6.51 20.87 -15.51
CA ASP A 516 -7.80 20.24 -15.28
C ASP A 516 -7.63 19.27 -14.10
N PHE A 517 -7.60 19.83 -12.89
CA PHE A 517 -7.38 19.08 -11.65
C PHE A 517 -8.65 18.38 -11.19
N GLN A 518 -8.53 17.09 -10.90
CA GLN A 518 -9.62 16.27 -10.37
C GLN A 518 -9.17 15.55 -9.11
N MET A 519 -10.10 15.31 -8.18
CA MET A 519 -9.85 14.52 -6.97
C MET A 519 -9.26 13.16 -7.34
N PHE A 520 -8.14 12.80 -6.71
CA PHE A 520 -7.39 11.59 -7.06
C PHE A 520 -6.83 10.90 -5.81
N SER A 521 -6.89 9.57 -5.78
CA SER A 521 -6.21 8.73 -4.79
C SER A 521 -4.90 8.22 -5.40
N PHE A 522 -3.77 8.59 -4.81
CA PHE A 522 -2.45 8.15 -5.23
C PHE A 522 -2.10 6.83 -4.52
N GLU A 523 -1.78 5.78 -5.27
CA GLU A 523 -1.36 4.50 -4.69
C GLU A 523 0.09 4.56 -4.18
N ASP A 524 0.95 5.28 -4.92
CA ASP A 524 2.34 5.52 -4.55
C ASP A 524 2.51 6.87 -3.82
N THR A 525 3.63 6.99 -3.10
CA THR A 525 4.04 8.26 -2.51
C THR A 525 4.16 9.34 -3.58
N ALA A 526 3.45 10.46 -3.39
CA ALA A 526 3.45 11.59 -4.31
C ALA A 526 3.77 12.89 -3.58
N SER A 527 4.55 13.77 -4.23
CA SER A 527 4.87 15.11 -3.72
C SER A 527 4.18 16.17 -4.56
N CYS A 528 3.63 17.19 -3.90
CA CYS A 528 2.93 18.28 -4.55
C CYS A 528 3.86 19.10 -5.45
N LYS A 529 3.44 19.33 -6.70
CA LYS A 529 4.24 20.05 -7.70
C LYS A 529 4.48 21.53 -7.35
N ALA A 530 3.68 22.11 -6.45
CA ALA A 530 3.82 23.50 -6.01
C ALA A 530 4.72 23.63 -4.77
N CYS A 531 4.36 22.98 -3.65
CA CYS A 531 5.05 23.16 -2.36
C CYS A 531 6.15 22.12 -2.08
N GLN A 532 6.29 21.08 -2.91
CA GLN A 532 7.21 19.95 -2.73
C GLN A 532 6.98 19.12 -1.44
N MET A 533 5.92 19.40 -0.68
CA MET A 533 5.51 18.57 0.45
C MET A 533 4.72 17.35 -0.04
N LEU A 534 4.66 16.32 0.81
CA LEU A 534 3.97 15.07 0.49
C LEU A 534 2.46 15.28 0.40
N LEU A 535 1.83 14.57 -0.54
CA LEU A 535 0.39 14.34 -0.51
C LEU A 535 0.10 13.31 0.57
N ARG A 536 -0.39 13.78 1.71
CA ARG A 536 -0.54 13.00 2.94
C ARG A 536 -1.76 12.08 2.86
N GLY A 537 -1.64 10.90 3.47
CA GLY A 537 -2.73 9.91 3.52
C GLY A 537 -2.64 8.81 2.46
N THR A 538 -3.63 7.93 2.46
CA THR A 538 -3.76 6.78 1.54
C THR A 538 -5.00 6.86 0.64
N PHE A 539 -5.90 7.81 0.88
CA PHE A 539 -7.18 7.89 0.20
C PHE A 539 -7.51 9.33 -0.17
N TYR A 540 -7.71 9.65 -1.44
CA TYR A 540 -8.01 11.02 -1.92
C TYR A 540 -7.13 12.10 -1.28
N GLN A 541 -5.81 11.93 -1.36
CA GLN A 541 -4.82 12.82 -0.73
C GLN A 541 -4.78 14.22 -1.36
N GLY A 542 -5.29 14.36 -2.59
CA GLY A 542 -5.29 15.62 -3.31
C GLY A 542 -5.83 15.49 -4.72
N TYR A 543 -5.20 16.23 -5.64
CA TYR A 543 -5.68 16.38 -7.01
C TYR A 543 -4.61 16.01 -8.02
N ARG A 544 -5.05 15.46 -9.15
CA ARG A 544 -4.21 15.17 -10.32
C ARG A 544 -4.76 15.89 -11.54
N CYS A 545 -3.91 16.62 -12.24
CA CYS A 545 -4.30 17.21 -13.52
C CYS A 545 -4.48 16.11 -14.57
N GLN A 546 -5.64 16.02 -15.22
CA GLN A 546 -5.89 15.01 -16.25
C GLN A 546 -5.02 15.20 -17.50
N ARG A 547 -4.56 16.44 -17.74
CA ARG A 547 -3.75 16.80 -18.92
C ARG A 547 -2.26 16.50 -18.74
N CYS A 548 -1.65 17.03 -17.66
CA CYS A 548 -0.21 16.91 -17.43
C CYS A 548 0.18 15.95 -16.31
N ARG A 549 -0.80 15.30 -15.67
CA ARG A 549 -0.62 14.38 -14.52
C ARG A 549 0.02 15.00 -13.27
N ALA A 550 0.16 16.33 -13.20
CA ALA A 550 0.73 17.01 -12.05
C ALA A 550 -0.08 16.74 -10.77
N PRO A 551 0.55 16.28 -9.68
CA PRO A 551 -0.07 16.14 -8.36
C PRO A 551 -0.04 17.47 -7.57
N ALA A 552 -1.09 17.78 -6.82
CA ALA A 552 -1.12 18.95 -5.94
C ALA A 552 -2.15 18.84 -4.80
N HIS A 553 -1.89 19.54 -3.69
CA HIS A 553 -2.87 19.77 -2.61
C HIS A 553 -3.98 20.71 -3.07
N LYS A 554 -5.14 20.69 -2.39
CA LYS A 554 -6.29 21.56 -2.69
C LYS A 554 -5.92 23.05 -2.70
N GLU A 555 -5.17 23.48 -1.70
CA GLU A 555 -4.69 24.84 -1.47
C GLU A 555 -3.48 25.22 -2.34
N CYS A 556 -2.96 24.28 -3.13
CA CYS A 556 -1.76 24.46 -3.96
C CYS A 556 -2.06 24.62 -5.45
N LEU A 557 -3.29 24.37 -5.90
CA LEU A 557 -3.63 24.28 -7.33
C LEU A 557 -3.23 25.53 -8.14
N GLY A 558 -3.52 26.74 -7.61
CA GLY A 558 -3.15 28.00 -8.28
C GLY A 558 -1.65 28.27 -8.37
N ARG A 559 -0.85 27.62 -7.52
CA ARG A 559 0.62 27.75 -7.45
C ARG A 559 1.35 26.74 -8.35
N VAL A 560 0.64 25.79 -8.96
CA VAL A 560 1.24 24.81 -9.87
C VAL A 560 1.66 25.49 -11.17
N PRO A 561 2.91 25.28 -11.66
CA PRO A 561 3.37 25.82 -12.93
C PRO A 561 2.44 25.48 -14.10
N PRO A 562 2.35 26.33 -15.15
CA PRO A 562 1.38 26.13 -16.24
C PRO A 562 1.43 24.77 -16.93
N CYS A 563 0.25 24.26 -17.28
CA CYS A 563 0.08 23.00 -17.95
C CYS A 563 0.76 23.02 -19.34
N GLY A 564 1.54 21.97 -19.66
CA GLY A 564 2.17 21.81 -20.98
C GLY A 564 3.68 22.09 -21.03
N ARG A 565 4.35 22.43 -19.92
CA ARG A 565 5.82 22.50 -19.87
C ARG A 565 6.45 21.15 -19.54
N HIS A 566 6.43 20.21 -20.49
CA HIS A 566 7.44 19.15 -20.57
C HIS A 566 7.78 18.89 -22.03
N GLY A 567 8.91 19.45 -22.45
CA GLY A 567 9.55 19.22 -23.75
C GLY A 567 9.85 20.52 -24.49
N GLN A 568 11.12 20.94 -24.46
CA GLN A 568 11.79 22.02 -25.22
C GLN A 568 12.13 23.31 -24.45
N ASP A 569 13.44 23.42 -24.15
CA ASP A 569 14.33 24.55 -24.43
C ASP A 569 15.18 25.06 -23.25
N TYR A 570 16.45 24.64 -23.29
CA TYR A 570 17.55 25.58 -23.16
C TYR A 570 18.09 25.91 -24.57
N SER A 571 18.15 27.21 -24.84
CA SER A 571 18.90 27.93 -25.88
C SER A 571 18.34 27.96 -27.32
N GLY A 572 18.13 29.18 -27.83
CA GLY A 572 18.16 29.45 -29.28
C GLY A 572 17.13 30.44 -29.81
N THR A 573 17.45 31.73 -29.73
CA THR A 573 16.85 32.87 -30.43
C THR A 573 16.36 32.62 -31.88
N MET A 574 15.12 33.00 -32.22
CA MET A 574 14.71 33.97 -33.27
C MET A 574 13.33 33.69 -33.91
N LYS A 575 12.53 34.78 -33.91
CA LYS A 575 11.55 35.26 -34.91
C LYS A 575 10.20 34.55 -35.12
N LYS A 576 9.17 35.42 -35.00
CA LYS A 576 7.76 35.31 -35.38
C LYS A 576 7.56 34.78 -36.81
N ASP A 577 6.63 33.84 -36.98
CA ASP A 577 5.63 33.95 -38.05
C ASP A 577 4.31 33.22 -37.74
N LYS A 578 3.24 33.73 -38.36
CA LYS A 578 1.80 33.44 -38.12
C LYS A 578 1.34 32.06 -38.69
N PRO A 579 0.15 31.55 -38.29
CA PRO A 579 -0.21 30.15 -38.43
C PRO A 579 -0.88 29.82 -39.77
N HIS A 580 -0.46 28.72 -40.40
CA HIS A 580 -1.22 28.06 -41.46
C HIS A 580 -1.77 26.72 -40.98
N ARG A 581 -3.09 26.64 -40.82
CA ARG A 581 -3.87 25.41 -40.76
C ARG A 581 -3.70 24.63 -42.07
N ARG A 582 -3.44 23.32 -42.00
CA ARG A 582 -4.19 22.26 -42.72
C ARG A 582 -3.71 20.84 -42.37
N ALA A 583 -4.68 20.06 -41.92
CA ALA A 583 -4.98 18.67 -42.30
C ALA A 583 -3.85 17.63 -42.32
N GLN A 584 -3.79 16.79 -41.27
CA GLN A 584 -3.50 15.36 -41.42
C GLN A 584 -3.94 14.53 -40.20
N ASP A 585 -5.23 14.62 -39.84
CA ASP A 585 -5.91 13.54 -39.14
C ASP A 585 -6.38 12.51 -40.17
N LYS A 586 -5.68 11.38 -40.27
CA LYS A 586 -6.12 10.06 -40.77
C LYS A 586 -4.90 9.19 -41.07
N LYS A 587 -4.31 8.57 -40.04
CA LYS A 587 -3.54 7.30 -40.12
C LYS A 587 -3.03 6.92 -38.73
N ARG A 588 -3.93 6.47 -37.86
CA ARG A 588 -3.54 5.82 -36.61
C ARG A 588 -4.61 4.81 -36.20
N ASN A 589 -4.73 3.73 -36.96
CA ASN A 589 -5.59 2.60 -36.60
C ASN A 589 -5.12 1.31 -37.32
N GLU A 590 -3.87 0.88 -37.08
CA GLU A 590 -3.37 -0.44 -37.52
C GLU A 590 -2.31 -1.04 -36.56
N LEU A 591 -2.32 -0.67 -35.28
CA LEU A 591 -1.55 -1.38 -34.25
C LEU A 591 -2.55 -2.11 -33.35
N GLY A 592 -2.55 -3.44 -33.40
CA GLY A 592 -3.39 -4.29 -32.54
C GLY A 592 -3.14 -4.03 -31.05
N LEU A 593 -4.04 -4.51 -30.20
CA LEU A 593 -3.94 -4.31 -28.75
C LEU A 593 -2.68 -5.01 -28.18
N PRO A 594 -2.06 -4.49 -27.11
CA PRO A 594 -0.88 -5.10 -26.50
C PRO A 594 -1.17 -6.53 -26.06
N LYS A 595 -0.26 -7.47 -26.31
CA LYS A 595 -0.42 -8.88 -25.91
C LYS A 595 0.46 -9.20 -24.69
N MET A 596 0.07 -10.19 -23.91
CA MET A 596 0.72 -10.67 -22.68
C MET A 596 0.80 -12.21 -22.67
N GLU A 597 1.91 -12.81 -22.23
CA GLU A 597 2.05 -14.27 -22.07
C GLU A 597 1.80 -14.63 -20.60
N VAL A 598 0.97 -15.62 -20.33
CA VAL A 598 0.72 -16.13 -18.97
C VAL A 598 1.95 -16.87 -18.47
N CYS A 599 2.60 -16.31 -17.45
CA CYS A 599 3.74 -16.93 -16.77
C CYS A 599 3.36 -17.60 -15.45
N GLN A 600 2.13 -17.40 -14.96
CA GLN A 600 1.62 -18.05 -13.77
C GLN A 600 0.11 -18.27 -13.87
N GLU A 601 -0.36 -19.44 -13.46
CA GLU A 601 -1.79 -19.80 -13.55
C GLU A 601 -2.66 -18.93 -12.63
N TYR A 602 -3.89 -18.68 -13.07
CA TYR A 602 -4.86 -17.90 -12.30
C TYR A 602 -6.28 -18.46 -12.50
N TYR A 603 -6.92 -18.77 -11.38
CA TYR A 603 -8.23 -19.45 -11.33
C TYR A 603 -9.32 -18.59 -10.67
N GLY A 604 -9.08 -17.28 -10.51
CA GLY A 604 -10.01 -16.38 -9.81
C GLY A 604 -9.65 -16.06 -8.35
N LEU A 605 -8.45 -16.46 -7.88
CA LEU A 605 -7.96 -16.18 -6.52
C LEU A 605 -6.59 -15.48 -6.54
N PRO A 606 -6.44 -14.29 -5.90
CA PRO A 606 -7.52 -13.49 -5.29
C PRO A 606 -8.57 -13.06 -6.35
N PRO A 607 -9.82 -12.74 -5.96
CA PRO A 607 -10.80 -12.18 -6.90
C PRO A 607 -10.42 -10.74 -7.29
N PRO A 608 -10.83 -10.23 -8.47
CA PRO A 608 -10.59 -8.85 -8.88
C PRO A 608 -11.07 -7.84 -7.82
N PRO A 609 -10.25 -6.86 -7.39
CA PRO A 609 -10.61 -5.83 -6.43
C PRO A 609 -11.87 -5.10 -6.89
N GLY A 610 -12.87 -4.96 -6.01
CA GLY A 610 -14.09 -4.21 -6.33
C GLY A 610 -14.98 -4.80 -7.44
N ALA A 611 -14.81 -6.07 -7.84
CA ALA A 611 -15.60 -6.75 -8.87
C ALA A 611 -15.72 -6.00 -10.22
N ILE A 612 -14.60 -5.48 -10.72
CA ILE A 612 -14.49 -4.69 -11.98
C ILE A 612 -14.94 -5.50 -13.23
N GLY A 613 -15.13 -6.82 -13.11
CA GLY A 613 -15.72 -7.70 -14.11
C GLY A 613 -15.48 -9.18 -13.78
N PRO A 614 -15.92 -10.13 -14.63
CA PRO A 614 -15.60 -11.55 -14.43
C PRO A 614 -14.09 -11.77 -14.51
N PHE A 615 -13.56 -12.69 -13.70
CA PHE A 615 -12.15 -13.04 -13.75
C PHE A 615 -11.85 -13.83 -15.03
N LEU A 616 -10.69 -13.61 -15.64
CA LEU A 616 -10.22 -14.41 -16.77
C LEU A 616 -9.42 -15.60 -16.24
N ARG A 617 -9.81 -16.82 -16.61
CA ARG A 617 -9.01 -18.00 -16.30
C ARG A 617 -7.73 -17.99 -17.13
N LEU A 618 -6.58 -18.14 -16.47
CA LEU A 618 -5.27 -18.16 -17.12
C LEU A 618 -4.59 -19.51 -16.91
N SER A 619 -4.23 -20.18 -18.01
CA SER A 619 -3.37 -21.36 -18.01
C SER A 619 -1.97 -21.00 -18.50
N LEU A 620 -0.95 -21.70 -17.99
CA LEU A 620 0.45 -21.44 -18.35
C LEU A 620 0.66 -21.50 -19.87
N GLY A 621 1.24 -20.43 -20.42
CA GLY A 621 1.52 -20.32 -21.86
C GLY A 621 0.39 -19.73 -22.71
N ASP A 622 -0.77 -19.40 -22.13
CA ASP A 622 -1.81 -18.64 -22.84
C ASP A 622 -1.32 -17.25 -23.23
N ILE A 623 -1.86 -16.73 -24.34
CA ILE A 623 -1.61 -15.35 -24.79
C ILE A 623 -2.89 -14.54 -24.57
N VAL A 624 -2.77 -13.44 -23.84
CA VAL A 624 -3.86 -12.55 -23.50
C VAL A 624 -3.67 -11.22 -24.21
N GLU A 625 -4.66 -10.79 -24.98
CA GLU A 625 -4.68 -9.48 -25.62
C GLU A 625 -5.32 -8.46 -24.66
N LEU A 626 -4.58 -7.43 -24.27
CA LEU A 626 -4.99 -6.44 -23.27
C LEU A 626 -6.01 -5.48 -23.85
N THR A 627 -7.21 -5.50 -23.30
CA THR A 627 -8.28 -4.54 -23.61
C THR A 627 -8.20 -3.32 -22.69
N LYS A 628 -7.75 -3.50 -21.44
CA LYS A 628 -7.44 -2.41 -20.50
C LYS A 628 -6.23 -2.79 -19.66
N ALA A 629 -5.12 -2.07 -19.85
CA ALA A 629 -3.92 -2.26 -19.05
C ALA A 629 -3.23 -0.91 -18.83
N GLU A 630 -3.21 -0.48 -17.57
CA GLU A 630 -2.47 0.70 -17.13
C GLU A 630 -1.25 0.24 -16.34
N ALA A 631 -0.07 0.79 -16.65
CA ALA A 631 1.19 0.38 -16.04
C ALA A 631 1.24 0.60 -14.51
N GLU A 632 0.40 1.50 -14.01
CA GLU A 632 0.23 1.84 -12.58
C GLU A 632 -0.77 0.90 -11.88
N GLN A 633 -1.55 0.08 -12.61
CA GLN A 633 -2.57 -0.81 -12.05
C GLN A 633 -2.07 -2.25 -11.87
N ASN A 634 -2.44 -2.86 -10.75
CA ASN A 634 -2.11 -4.26 -10.43
C ASN A 634 -3.02 -5.30 -11.11
N TRP A 635 -4.08 -4.86 -11.79
CA TRP A 635 -5.09 -5.70 -12.45
C TRP A 635 -5.35 -5.22 -13.86
N TRP A 636 -5.29 -6.13 -14.82
CA TRP A 636 -5.51 -5.84 -16.22
C TRP A 636 -6.71 -6.62 -16.75
N GLU A 637 -7.44 -6.03 -17.68
CA GLU A 637 -8.49 -6.69 -18.46
C GLU A 637 -7.87 -7.14 -19.77
N GLY A 638 -8.16 -8.38 -20.14
CA GLY A 638 -7.74 -8.89 -21.43
C GLY A 638 -8.63 -10.00 -21.95
N ARG A 639 -8.37 -10.36 -23.19
CA ARG A 639 -9.01 -11.46 -23.90
C ARG A 639 -8.02 -12.59 -24.06
N ASN A 640 -8.34 -13.77 -23.55
CA ASN A 640 -7.52 -14.95 -23.83
C ASN A 640 -7.70 -15.32 -25.31
N THR A 641 -6.59 -15.36 -26.06
CA THR A 641 -6.62 -15.60 -27.50
C THR A 641 -6.94 -17.05 -27.87
N SER A 642 -6.76 -18.01 -26.94
CA SER A 642 -7.07 -19.42 -27.17
C SER A 642 -8.54 -19.75 -26.90
N THR A 643 -9.13 -19.16 -25.84
CA THR A 643 -10.53 -19.42 -25.44
C THR A 643 -11.51 -18.33 -25.88
N ASN A 644 -11.01 -17.17 -26.34
CA ASN A 644 -11.79 -15.95 -26.62
C ASN A 644 -12.56 -15.36 -25.43
N GLU A 645 -12.34 -15.85 -24.21
CA GLU A 645 -12.95 -15.30 -23.00
C GLU A 645 -12.31 -13.96 -22.63
N VAL A 646 -13.11 -13.05 -22.08
CA VAL A 646 -12.68 -11.72 -21.63
C VAL A 646 -12.90 -11.61 -20.13
N GLY A 647 -11.89 -11.09 -19.42
CA GLY A 647 -12.00 -10.87 -17.99
C GLY A 647 -10.75 -10.25 -17.40
N TRP A 648 -10.78 -10.09 -16.08
CA TRP A 648 -9.72 -9.45 -15.30
C TRP A 648 -8.77 -10.47 -14.70
N PHE A 649 -7.49 -10.11 -14.65
CA PHE A 649 -6.45 -10.91 -14.02
C PHE A 649 -5.35 -10.02 -13.43
N PRO A 650 -4.62 -10.46 -12.39
CA PRO A 650 -3.53 -9.68 -11.83
C PRO A 650 -2.38 -9.55 -12.83
N CYS A 651 -1.84 -8.33 -13.00
CA CYS A 651 -0.80 -8.04 -13.99
C CYS A 651 0.48 -8.87 -13.76
N ASN A 652 0.76 -9.25 -12.51
CA ASN A 652 1.91 -10.08 -12.16
C ASN A 652 1.82 -11.55 -12.60
N ARG A 653 0.65 -12.01 -13.11
CA ARG A 653 0.45 -13.37 -13.65
C ARG A 653 0.86 -13.48 -15.12
N VAL A 654 1.09 -12.34 -15.75
CA VAL A 654 1.50 -12.26 -17.14
C VAL A 654 2.78 -11.46 -17.25
N LYS A 655 3.48 -11.66 -18.36
CA LYS A 655 4.61 -10.85 -18.76
C LYS A 655 4.33 -10.32 -20.17
N PRO A 656 4.90 -9.17 -20.58
CA PRO A 656 4.79 -8.68 -21.95
C PRO A 656 4.95 -9.83 -22.94
N TYR A 657 3.91 -10.08 -23.75
CA TYR A 657 4.06 -10.93 -24.91
C TYR A 657 4.83 -10.07 -25.89
N VAL A 658 6.13 -10.14 -25.72
CA VAL A 658 7.04 -9.66 -26.72
C VAL A 658 6.82 -10.64 -27.88
N HIS A 659 5.99 -10.25 -28.86
CA HIS A 659 6.36 -10.55 -30.25
C HIS A 659 7.81 -10.15 -30.28
N GLY A 660 8.72 -11.13 -30.31
CA GLY A 660 10.15 -10.90 -30.14
C GLY A 660 10.47 -9.59 -30.84
N PRO A 661 11.16 -8.63 -30.19
CA PRO A 661 11.56 -7.41 -30.90
C PRO A 661 12.18 -7.90 -32.21
N PRO A 662 12.15 -7.17 -33.34
CA PRO A 662 13.04 -7.52 -34.42
C PRO A 662 14.41 -7.60 -33.75
N GLN A 663 14.88 -8.83 -33.50
CA GLN A 663 16.20 -9.05 -32.96
C GLN A 663 17.04 -8.24 -33.91
N ASP A 664 17.90 -7.37 -33.40
CA ASP A 664 18.88 -6.78 -34.27
C ASP A 664 19.75 -7.95 -34.75
N LEU A 665 19.29 -8.66 -35.78
CA LEU A 665 19.90 -9.88 -36.25
C LEU A 665 21.28 -9.55 -36.81
N SER A 666 21.56 -8.27 -37.08
CA SER A 666 22.87 -7.79 -37.51
C SER A 666 23.98 -8.12 -36.50
N VAL A 667 23.66 -8.27 -35.21
CA VAL A 667 24.60 -8.71 -34.16
C VAL A 667 25.01 -10.17 -34.33
N HIS A 668 24.21 -10.98 -35.00
CA HIS A 668 24.52 -12.39 -35.24
C HIS A 668 25.42 -12.56 -36.46
N LEU A 669 26.52 -13.30 -36.27
CA LEU A 669 27.51 -13.57 -37.32
C LEU A 669 26.94 -14.39 -38.49
N TRP A 670 25.79 -15.04 -38.31
CA TRP A 670 25.12 -15.82 -39.34
C TRP A 670 24.09 -15.01 -40.14
N TYR A 671 23.74 -13.79 -39.73
CA TYR A 671 22.71 -13.01 -40.42
C TYR A 671 23.29 -12.15 -41.53
N ALA A 672 22.79 -12.34 -42.75
CA ALA A 672 23.27 -11.65 -43.95
C ALA A 672 22.45 -10.42 -44.35
N GLY A 673 21.31 -10.16 -43.70
CA GLY A 673 20.39 -9.10 -44.10
C GLY A 673 19.60 -9.42 -45.38
N PRO A 674 19.03 -8.40 -46.05
CA PRO A 674 18.35 -8.55 -47.33
C PRO A 674 19.30 -9.10 -48.41
N MET A 675 19.06 -10.34 -48.86
CA MET A 675 19.95 -11.01 -49.81
C MET A 675 19.22 -12.05 -50.68
N GLU A 676 19.50 -12.02 -51.99
CA GLU A 676 18.99 -12.99 -52.96
C GLU A 676 19.77 -14.32 -52.96
N ARG A 677 19.20 -15.36 -53.56
CA ARG A 677 19.82 -16.70 -53.60
C ARG A 677 21.22 -16.68 -54.21
N ALA A 678 21.40 -15.98 -55.33
CA ALA A 678 22.68 -15.88 -56.03
C ALA A 678 23.78 -15.21 -55.16
N GLY A 679 23.40 -14.23 -54.35
CA GLY A 679 24.32 -13.58 -53.40
C GLY A 679 24.81 -14.55 -52.33
N ALA A 680 23.91 -15.36 -51.77
CA ALA A 680 24.27 -16.38 -50.79
C ALA A 680 25.15 -17.49 -51.38
N GLU A 681 24.88 -17.89 -52.63
CA GLU A 681 25.70 -18.86 -53.36
C GLU A 681 27.12 -18.33 -53.58
N SER A 682 27.28 -17.09 -54.04
CA SER A 682 28.61 -16.49 -54.24
C SER A 682 29.43 -16.43 -52.95
N ILE A 683 28.80 -16.20 -51.79
CA ILE A 683 29.49 -16.14 -50.49
C ILE A 683 29.88 -17.53 -49.99
N LEU A 684 28.98 -18.52 -50.13
CA LEU A 684 29.16 -19.85 -49.55
C LEU A 684 29.91 -20.82 -50.46
N THR A 685 30.02 -20.56 -51.77
CA THR A 685 30.59 -21.51 -52.74
C THR A 685 32.02 -21.93 -52.38
N ASN A 686 32.85 -21.00 -51.88
CA ASN A 686 34.25 -21.21 -51.52
C ASN A 686 34.48 -21.44 -50.02
N ARG A 687 33.42 -21.72 -49.25
CA ARG A 687 33.47 -21.99 -47.80
C ARG A 687 33.46 -23.50 -47.52
N SER A 688 33.84 -23.89 -46.31
CA SER A 688 33.74 -25.29 -45.86
C SER A 688 32.29 -25.74 -45.69
N ASP A 689 32.05 -27.05 -45.86
CA ASP A 689 30.74 -27.67 -45.60
C ASP A 689 30.30 -27.41 -44.15
N GLY A 690 29.00 -27.16 -43.96
CA GLY A 690 28.42 -26.74 -42.69
C GLY A 690 28.42 -25.22 -42.47
N THR A 691 29.07 -24.44 -43.34
CA THR A 691 28.99 -22.96 -43.29
C THR A 691 27.63 -22.49 -43.77
N PHE A 692 26.98 -21.61 -42.99
CA PHE A 692 25.61 -21.18 -43.23
C PHE A 692 25.40 -19.68 -43.02
N LEU A 693 24.32 -19.18 -43.63
CA LEU A 693 23.79 -17.84 -43.39
C LEU A 693 22.27 -17.84 -43.42
N VAL A 694 21.66 -16.88 -42.72
CA VAL A 694 20.23 -16.57 -42.79
C VAL A 694 20.06 -15.27 -43.55
N ARG A 695 19.22 -15.28 -44.57
CA ARG A 695 18.94 -14.14 -45.44
C ARG A 695 17.45 -13.77 -45.42
N GLN A 696 17.18 -12.48 -45.49
CA GLN A 696 15.85 -11.92 -45.65
C GLN A 696 15.56 -11.73 -47.14
N ARG A 697 14.36 -12.08 -47.61
CA ARG A 697 14.02 -11.90 -49.03
C ARG A 697 13.77 -10.44 -49.35
N VAL A 698 14.36 -9.97 -50.45
CA VAL A 698 14.29 -8.56 -50.87
C VAL A 698 12.87 -8.13 -51.28
N LYS A 699 12.04 -9.06 -51.78
CA LYS A 699 10.66 -8.78 -52.22
C LYS A 699 9.61 -8.82 -51.10
N ASP A 700 9.94 -9.41 -49.95
CA ASP A 700 9.04 -9.54 -48.81
C ASP A 700 9.86 -9.57 -47.51
N ALA A 701 9.80 -8.48 -46.75
CA ALA A 701 10.56 -8.31 -45.52
C ALA A 701 10.15 -9.30 -44.42
N ALA A 702 9.04 -10.03 -44.55
CA ALA A 702 8.60 -11.04 -43.59
C ALA A 702 9.09 -12.47 -43.91
N GLU A 703 9.71 -12.71 -45.07
CA GLU A 703 10.17 -14.05 -45.48
C GLU A 703 11.70 -14.25 -45.32
N PHE A 704 12.08 -15.34 -44.64
CA PHE A 704 13.48 -15.72 -44.40
C PHE A 704 13.85 -17.06 -45.06
N ALA A 705 15.14 -17.26 -45.29
CA ALA A 705 15.69 -18.53 -45.74
C ALA A 705 17.07 -18.80 -45.13
N ILE A 706 17.37 -20.07 -44.89
CA ILE A 706 18.71 -20.55 -44.53
C ILE A 706 19.41 -21.00 -45.81
N SER A 707 20.64 -20.52 -46.02
CA SER A 707 21.53 -21.01 -47.07
C SER A 707 22.73 -21.69 -46.42
N ILE A 708 23.03 -22.94 -46.78
CA ILE A 708 24.10 -23.74 -46.18
C ILE A 708 24.92 -24.46 -47.26
N LYS A 709 26.24 -24.44 -47.12
CA LYS A 709 27.17 -25.23 -47.95
C LYS A 709 27.17 -26.69 -47.50
N TYR A 710 26.87 -27.61 -48.40
CA TYR A 710 26.86 -29.05 -48.12
C TYR A 710 27.11 -29.86 -49.39
N ASN A 711 28.10 -30.76 -49.35
CA ASN A 711 28.49 -31.62 -50.47
C ASN A 711 28.70 -30.83 -51.77
N VAL A 712 29.56 -29.81 -51.73
CA VAL A 712 29.94 -28.95 -52.87
C VAL A 712 28.83 -27.98 -53.35
N GLU A 713 27.56 -28.21 -53.00
CA GLU A 713 26.44 -27.35 -53.37
C GLU A 713 25.97 -26.44 -52.22
N VAL A 714 25.29 -25.35 -52.56
CA VAL A 714 24.61 -24.50 -51.56
C VAL A 714 23.13 -24.88 -51.55
N LYS A 715 22.65 -25.39 -50.41
CA LYS A 715 21.23 -25.73 -50.21
C LYS A 715 20.49 -24.54 -49.60
N HIS A 716 19.27 -24.30 -50.06
CA HIS A 716 18.41 -23.20 -49.59
C HIS A 716 17.13 -23.75 -48.98
N ILE A 717 16.89 -23.44 -47.71
CA ILE A 717 15.74 -23.89 -46.94
C ILE A 717 14.84 -22.68 -46.68
N LYS A 718 13.57 -22.76 -47.10
CA LYS A 718 12.58 -21.71 -46.80
C LYS A 718 12.17 -21.82 -45.34
N ILE A 719 12.16 -20.69 -44.63
CA ILE A 719 11.54 -20.60 -43.31
C ILE A 719 10.09 -20.18 -43.50
N MET A 720 9.17 -20.99 -43.00
CA MET A 720 7.74 -20.75 -43.00
C MET A 720 7.35 -20.03 -41.71
N THR A 721 6.57 -18.96 -41.84
CA THR A 721 6.05 -18.20 -40.71
C THR A 721 4.54 -18.34 -40.70
N ALA A 722 3.99 -19.01 -39.69
CA ALA A 722 2.54 -19.20 -39.50
C ALA A 722 2.21 -19.12 -38.01
N GLU A 723 1.14 -18.40 -37.66
CA GLU A 723 0.69 -18.20 -36.26
C GLU A 723 1.77 -17.60 -35.35
N GLY A 724 2.68 -16.78 -35.90
CA GLY A 724 3.77 -16.17 -35.15
C GLY A 724 4.94 -17.10 -34.82
N LEU A 725 4.97 -18.32 -35.39
CA LEU A 725 6.03 -19.31 -35.19
C LEU A 725 6.83 -19.56 -36.48
N TYR A 726 8.12 -19.82 -36.33
CA TYR A 726 9.08 -20.09 -37.41
C TYR A 726 9.31 -21.59 -37.55
N ARG A 727 9.25 -22.11 -38.79
CA ARG A 727 9.37 -23.55 -39.08
C ARG A 727 10.16 -23.78 -40.36
N ILE A 728 11.02 -24.79 -40.42
CA ILE A 728 11.57 -25.30 -41.71
C ILE A 728 10.86 -26.57 -42.19
N THR A 729 10.10 -27.22 -41.31
CA THR A 729 9.18 -28.33 -41.59
C THR A 729 7.98 -28.25 -40.67
N GLU A 730 6.88 -28.91 -41.03
CA GLU A 730 5.67 -28.94 -40.18
C GLU A 730 5.87 -29.65 -38.84
N LYS A 731 6.92 -30.47 -38.72
CA LYS A 731 7.17 -31.28 -37.52
C LYS A 731 7.65 -30.46 -36.33
N LYS A 732 8.23 -29.28 -36.54
CA LYS A 732 8.86 -28.51 -35.47
C LYS A 732 8.71 -27.01 -35.65
N ALA A 733 8.33 -26.34 -34.57
CA ALA A 733 8.07 -24.92 -34.52
C ALA A 733 8.90 -24.21 -33.46
N PHE A 734 9.30 -22.98 -33.76
CA PHE A 734 10.19 -22.16 -32.93
C PHE A 734 9.58 -20.77 -32.74
N ARG A 735 9.80 -20.18 -31.56
CA ARG A 735 9.27 -18.87 -31.18
C ARG A 735 10.05 -17.71 -31.81
N GLY A 736 11.24 -17.98 -32.36
CA GLY A 736 12.07 -16.99 -33.07
C GLY A 736 13.11 -17.60 -34.02
N LEU A 737 13.67 -16.77 -34.90
CA LEU A 737 14.73 -17.20 -35.83
C LEU A 737 16.01 -17.65 -35.12
N THR A 738 16.41 -16.96 -34.05
CA THR A 738 17.60 -17.33 -33.27
C THR A 738 17.44 -18.69 -32.61
N GLU A 739 16.27 -18.98 -32.01
CA GLU A 739 15.98 -20.30 -31.42
C GLU A 739 16.00 -21.41 -32.48
N LEU A 740 15.42 -21.14 -33.66
CA LEU A 740 15.46 -22.07 -34.79
C LEU A 740 16.90 -22.36 -35.21
N VAL A 741 17.72 -21.31 -35.36
CA VAL A 741 19.13 -21.45 -35.75
C VAL A 741 19.88 -22.24 -34.67
N GLU A 742 19.84 -21.82 -33.41
CA GLU A 742 20.51 -22.48 -32.28
C GLU A 742 20.14 -23.96 -32.17
N PHE A 743 18.87 -24.30 -32.37
CA PHE A 743 18.43 -25.69 -32.40
C PHE A 743 19.12 -26.48 -33.51
N TYR A 744 19.15 -25.99 -34.74
CA TYR A 744 19.80 -26.68 -35.86
C TYR A 744 21.32 -26.50 -35.92
N GLN A 745 21.93 -25.68 -35.07
CA GLN A 745 23.38 -25.73 -34.81
C GLN A 745 23.75 -27.01 -34.04
N GLN A 746 22.83 -27.52 -33.21
CA GLN A 746 23.04 -28.69 -32.35
C GLN A 746 22.38 -29.97 -32.88
N ASN A 747 21.34 -29.85 -33.73
CA ASN A 747 20.53 -30.97 -34.21
C ASN A 747 20.60 -31.07 -35.74
N SER A 748 20.81 -32.29 -36.26
CA SER A 748 21.00 -32.51 -37.71
C SER A 748 19.74 -32.14 -38.51
N LEU A 749 19.95 -31.48 -39.66
CA LEU A 749 18.90 -31.19 -40.62
C LEU A 749 18.35 -32.46 -41.30
N LYS A 750 18.98 -33.63 -41.12
CA LYS A 750 18.53 -34.92 -41.67
C LYS A 750 17.10 -35.27 -41.31
N ASP A 751 16.69 -34.92 -40.09
CA ASP A 751 15.35 -35.20 -39.56
C ASP A 751 14.25 -34.49 -40.35
N CYS A 752 14.63 -33.38 -41.00
CA CYS A 752 13.78 -32.54 -41.83
C CYS A 752 13.98 -32.82 -43.32
N PHE A 753 15.23 -33.05 -43.74
CA PHE A 753 15.65 -33.23 -45.12
C PHE A 753 16.61 -34.42 -45.19
N LYS A 754 16.09 -35.61 -45.56
CA LYS A 754 16.84 -36.89 -45.50
C LYS A 754 18.20 -36.87 -46.22
N SER A 755 18.39 -36.01 -47.22
CA SER A 755 19.61 -35.85 -48.01
C SER A 755 20.56 -34.74 -47.51
N LEU A 756 20.24 -34.08 -46.39
CA LEU A 756 21.03 -32.98 -45.80
C LEU A 756 21.39 -33.33 -44.35
N ASP A 757 22.31 -34.28 -44.18
CA ASP A 757 22.79 -34.72 -42.86
C ASP A 757 23.94 -33.83 -42.39
N THR A 758 23.59 -32.65 -41.90
CA THR A 758 24.53 -31.67 -41.33
C THR A 758 23.80 -30.74 -40.37
N THR A 759 24.54 -30.05 -39.51
CA THR A 759 24.05 -28.97 -38.66
C THR A 759 24.49 -27.61 -39.21
N LEU A 760 23.96 -26.53 -38.67
CA LEU A 760 24.38 -25.16 -38.94
C LEU A 760 25.71 -24.87 -38.20
N GLN A 761 26.82 -25.37 -38.75
CA GLN A 761 28.09 -25.46 -38.02
C GLN A 761 28.81 -24.12 -37.88
N PHE A 762 28.97 -23.38 -38.99
CA PHE A 762 29.83 -22.19 -39.02
C PHE A 762 29.07 -20.96 -39.56
N PRO A 763 28.88 -19.90 -38.76
CA PRO A 763 28.35 -18.62 -39.25
C PRO A 763 29.25 -18.00 -40.32
N PHE A 764 28.70 -17.53 -41.43
CA PHE A 764 29.53 -17.05 -42.56
C PHE A 764 30.43 -15.84 -42.27
N LYS A 765 30.11 -14.98 -41.28
CA LYS A 765 30.95 -13.85 -40.87
C LYS A 765 32.11 -14.27 -39.96
N GLU A 766 32.16 -15.52 -39.51
CA GLU A 766 33.28 -16.03 -38.73
C GLU A 766 34.47 -16.35 -39.65
N PRO A 767 35.70 -15.88 -39.35
CA PRO A 767 36.86 -16.12 -40.20
C PRO A 767 37.27 -17.60 -40.18
N GLU A 768 37.32 -18.23 -41.36
CA GLU A 768 37.70 -19.64 -41.51
C GLU A 768 39.14 -19.88 -41.03
N ARG A 769 39.28 -20.49 -39.84
CA ARG A 769 40.57 -21.04 -39.40
C ARG A 769 40.85 -22.28 -40.25
N ARG A 770 41.95 -22.25 -41.02
CA ARG A 770 42.43 -23.39 -41.83
C ARG A 770 42.35 -24.68 -41.02
N ALA A 771 41.62 -25.64 -41.57
CA ALA A 771 41.29 -26.91 -40.97
C ALA A 771 42.53 -27.69 -40.51
N ILE A 772 42.48 -28.20 -39.28
CA ILE A 772 43.05 -29.52 -38.96
C ILE A 772 41.89 -30.35 -38.45
N SER A 773 41.56 -31.37 -39.23
CA SER A 773 40.60 -32.44 -39.02
C SER A 773 40.54 -32.93 -37.57
N LYS A 774 39.35 -32.88 -36.96
CA LYS A 774 38.99 -33.70 -35.79
C LYS A 774 38.86 -35.18 -36.21
N PRO A 775 39.07 -36.11 -35.26
CA PRO A 775 38.14 -37.21 -35.06
C PRO A 775 37.41 -37.11 -33.71
N PRO A 776 36.30 -37.84 -33.53
CA PRO A 776 35.13 -37.37 -32.79
C PRO A 776 34.88 -38.07 -31.44
N ALA A 777 34.04 -37.41 -30.63
CA ALA A 777 33.14 -37.91 -29.58
C ALA A 777 33.70 -38.75 -28.41
N GLY A 778 33.39 -38.31 -27.18
CA GLY A 778 33.41 -39.17 -25.98
C GLY A 778 33.62 -38.42 -24.67
N SER A 779 32.59 -38.35 -23.83
CA SER A 779 32.70 -37.97 -22.41
C SER A 779 33.74 -38.85 -21.72
N THR A 780 34.61 -38.29 -20.87
CA THR A 780 35.61 -39.11 -20.15
C THR A 780 35.44 -38.99 -18.64
N LYS A 781 35.00 -40.09 -18.02
CA LYS A 781 35.11 -40.35 -16.57
C LYS A 781 36.59 -40.53 -16.22
N TYR A 782 37.05 -39.96 -15.11
CA TYR A 782 38.43 -40.13 -14.60
C TYR A 782 38.54 -41.42 -13.78
N PHE A 783 39.70 -42.09 -13.84
CA PHE A 783 39.98 -43.39 -13.20
C PHE A 783 40.71 -43.29 -11.84
N GLY A 784 41.11 -42.09 -11.40
CA GLY A 784 41.84 -41.84 -10.15
C GLY A 784 42.86 -40.70 -10.29
N THR A 785 43.64 -40.43 -9.25
CA THR A 785 44.74 -39.44 -9.25
C THR A 785 46.09 -40.09 -8.94
N ALA A 786 47.17 -39.57 -9.54
CA ALA A 786 48.54 -40.00 -9.25
C ALA A 786 49.46 -38.79 -9.05
N LYS A 787 50.49 -38.95 -8.22
CA LYS A 787 51.51 -37.94 -7.93
C LYS A 787 52.81 -38.24 -8.68
N ALA A 788 53.37 -37.28 -9.40
CA ALA A 788 54.66 -37.43 -10.06
C ALA A 788 55.79 -37.54 -9.03
N ARG A 789 56.62 -38.58 -9.16
CA ARG A 789 57.82 -38.81 -8.34
C ARG A 789 59.10 -38.30 -8.99
N TYR A 790 59.07 -38.07 -10.30
CA TYR A 790 60.22 -37.57 -11.04
C TYR A 790 59.77 -36.62 -12.15
N ASP A 791 60.61 -35.66 -12.48
CA ASP A 791 60.38 -34.77 -13.62
C ASP A 791 60.39 -35.56 -14.93
N PHE A 792 59.44 -35.24 -15.80
CA PHE A 792 59.38 -35.77 -17.16
C PHE A 792 59.09 -34.63 -18.14
N CYS A 793 59.96 -34.45 -19.14
CA CYS A 793 59.76 -33.45 -20.18
C CYS A 793 59.16 -34.11 -21.43
N ALA A 794 57.92 -33.72 -21.77
CA ALA A 794 57.26 -34.15 -22.99
C ALA A 794 58.09 -33.74 -24.21
N ARG A 795 58.34 -34.70 -25.10
CA ARG A 795 59.13 -34.48 -26.32
C ARG A 795 58.30 -33.92 -27.45
N ASP A 796 56.99 -34.16 -27.40
CA ASP A 796 56.04 -33.65 -28.38
C ASP A 796 54.68 -33.30 -27.74
N ARG A 797 53.73 -32.90 -28.58
CA ARG A 797 52.43 -32.39 -28.12
C ARG A 797 51.48 -33.47 -27.60
N SER A 798 51.80 -34.75 -27.81
CA SER A 798 51.00 -35.89 -27.36
C SER A 798 51.38 -36.36 -25.95
N GLU A 799 52.60 -36.06 -25.52
CA GLU A 799 53.12 -36.34 -24.18
C GLU A 799 52.80 -35.18 -23.20
N LEU A 800 52.72 -35.51 -21.91
CA LEU A 800 52.44 -34.57 -20.83
C LEU A 800 53.68 -34.39 -19.96
N SER A 801 54.22 -33.18 -19.92
CA SER A 801 55.34 -32.89 -19.03
C SER A 801 54.86 -32.94 -17.58
N LEU A 802 55.63 -33.61 -16.73
CA LEU A 802 55.40 -33.71 -15.29
C LEU A 802 56.55 -33.06 -14.55
N LYS A 803 56.26 -32.42 -13.42
CA LYS A 803 57.25 -32.08 -12.41
C LYS A 803 57.02 -32.91 -11.15
N GLU A 804 58.09 -33.32 -10.48
CA GLU A 804 58.02 -34.01 -9.21
C GLU A 804 57.11 -33.23 -8.23
N GLY A 805 56.12 -33.93 -7.69
CA GLY A 805 55.08 -33.36 -6.84
C GLY A 805 53.74 -33.09 -7.52
N ASP A 806 53.69 -33.06 -8.86
CA ASP A 806 52.47 -32.79 -9.62
C ASP A 806 51.37 -33.85 -9.40
N ILE A 807 50.11 -33.42 -9.25
CA ILE A 807 48.94 -34.31 -9.11
C ILE A 807 48.19 -34.40 -10.43
N ILE A 808 48.11 -35.61 -10.99
CA ILE A 808 47.61 -35.87 -12.34
C ILE A 808 46.31 -36.66 -12.28
N LYS A 809 45.27 -36.20 -12.97
CA LYS A 809 44.00 -36.92 -13.11
C LYS A 809 44.13 -37.98 -14.20
N ILE A 810 43.96 -39.24 -13.87
CA ILE A 810 44.19 -40.34 -14.81
C ILE A 810 42.93 -40.54 -15.67
N LEU A 811 43.09 -40.45 -16.98
CA LEU A 811 42.03 -40.61 -17.98
C LEU A 811 42.04 -42.00 -18.62
N ASN A 812 43.20 -42.66 -18.74
CA ASN A 812 43.29 -44.01 -19.28
C ASN A 812 44.62 -44.70 -18.89
N LYS A 813 44.54 -45.93 -18.37
CA LYS A 813 45.70 -46.78 -18.01
C LYS A 813 45.97 -47.94 -18.97
N LYS A 814 45.06 -48.22 -19.92
CA LYS A 814 45.06 -49.45 -20.74
C LYS A 814 45.58 -49.25 -22.19
N GLY A 815 46.30 -48.16 -22.46
CA GLY A 815 46.68 -47.78 -23.83
C GLY A 815 48.03 -48.32 -24.32
N GLN A 816 49.10 -48.11 -23.55
CA GLN A 816 50.47 -48.48 -23.93
C GLN A 816 51.21 -49.02 -22.71
N GLN A 817 51.95 -50.12 -22.86
CA GLN A 817 52.71 -50.71 -21.76
C GLN A 817 53.71 -49.68 -21.20
N GLY A 818 53.51 -49.32 -19.93
CA GLY A 818 54.36 -48.35 -19.23
C GLY A 818 54.00 -46.87 -19.42
N TRP A 819 52.91 -46.53 -20.13
CA TRP A 819 52.48 -45.14 -20.36
C TRP A 819 50.99 -44.95 -20.08
N TRP A 820 50.67 -43.93 -19.30
CA TRP A 820 49.30 -43.57 -18.93
C TRP A 820 48.91 -42.22 -19.51
N ARG A 821 47.61 -42.04 -19.75
CA ARG A 821 47.05 -40.78 -20.21
C ARG A 821 46.37 -40.09 -19.05
N GLY A 822 46.72 -38.83 -18.82
CA GLY A 822 46.10 -38.03 -17.77
C GLY A 822 46.05 -36.55 -18.09
N GLU A 823 45.46 -35.81 -17.18
CA GLU A 823 45.23 -34.38 -17.28
C GLU A 823 45.85 -33.64 -16.10
N ILE A 824 46.62 -32.60 -16.39
CA ILE A 824 47.10 -31.64 -15.39
C ILE A 824 46.98 -30.21 -15.94
N TYR A 825 46.48 -29.30 -15.12
CA TYR A 825 46.21 -27.89 -15.49
C TYR A 825 45.43 -27.71 -16.81
N GLY A 826 44.48 -28.60 -17.11
CA GLY A 826 43.66 -28.56 -18.32
C GLY A 826 44.34 -29.09 -19.59
N ARG A 827 45.57 -29.63 -19.48
CA ARG A 827 46.30 -30.24 -20.59
C ARG A 827 46.30 -31.77 -20.46
N VAL A 828 45.89 -32.44 -21.53
CA VAL A 828 45.81 -33.91 -21.60
C VAL A 828 46.95 -34.46 -22.44
N GLY A 829 47.67 -35.45 -21.93
CA GLY A 829 48.74 -36.13 -22.68
C GLY A 829 49.18 -37.43 -22.01
N TRP A 830 50.11 -38.13 -22.66
CA TRP A 830 50.69 -39.37 -22.18
C TRP A 830 51.95 -39.11 -21.34
N PHE A 831 52.11 -39.83 -20.25
CA PHE A 831 53.31 -39.78 -19.41
C PHE A 831 53.71 -41.20 -18.96
N PRO A 832 54.99 -41.44 -18.63
CA PRO A 832 55.45 -42.76 -18.20
C PRO A 832 54.83 -43.13 -16.86
N SER A 833 54.18 -44.29 -16.77
CA SER A 833 53.48 -44.71 -15.55
C SER A 833 54.43 -45.00 -14.38
N ASN A 834 55.70 -45.30 -14.66
CA ASN A 834 56.74 -45.50 -13.66
C ASN A 834 57.30 -44.19 -13.06
N TYR A 835 56.88 -43.03 -13.57
CA TYR A 835 57.27 -41.70 -13.07
C TYR A 835 56.26 -41.13 -12.07
N VAL A 836 55.19 -41.88 -11.78
CA VAL A 836 54.11 -41.46 -10.89
C VAL A 836 53.76 -42.56 -9.89
N GLU A 837 53.14 -42.18 -8.78
CA GLU A 837 52.58 -43.08 -7.78
C GLU A 837 51.09 -42.78 -7.60
N GLU A 838 50.24 -43.80 -7.62
CA GLU A 838 48.80 -43.63 -7.46
C GLU A 838 48.40 -43.38 -6.02
N ASP A 839 47.47 -42.43 -5.81
CA ASP A 839 46.95 -42.06 -4.50
C ASP A 839 45.59 -42.75 -4.28
N TYR A 840 45.55 -43.77 -3.44
CA TYR A 840 44.32 -44.53 -3.13
C TYR A 840 43.64 -43.91 -1.90
N SER A 841 42.85 -42.85 -2.13
CA SER A 841 41.99 -42.23 -1.13
C SER A 841 40.53 -42.47 -1.50
N GLU A 842 39.88 -43.44 -0.84
CA GLU A 842 38.43 -43.67 -0.92
C GLU A 842 37.70 -42.68 0.01
N TYR A 843 36.84 -41.81 -0.52
CA TYR A 843 35.55 -41.37 0.07
C TYR A 843 34.83 -40.40 -0.89
N CYS A 844 33.79 -40.91 -1.56
CA CYS A 844 32.51 -40.24 -1.83
C CYS A 844 31.47 -41.33 -2.13
#